data_AF-A0A1M5SUX2-F1
#
_entry.id   AF-A0A1M5SUX2-F1
#
_cell.length_a   1.000
_cell.length_b   1.000
_cell.length_c   1.000
_cell.angle_alpha   90.00
_cell.angle_beta   90.00
_cell.angle_gamma   90.00
#
_symmetry.space_group_name_H-M   'P 1'
#
loop_
_entity.id
_entity.type
_entity.pdbx_description
1 polymer ?
#
loop_
_entity_poly.entity_id
_entity_poly.type
_entity_poly.pdbx_seq_one_letter_code
_entity_poly.pdbx_strand_id
1 'polypeptide(L)'
;MSRIYYAYPQPPQPGAAGGAGAQEWWEGLCERAAALGFQSILVPPLWSSGAAESAGAPDDPDRPAAAWFGADSMSAVLAAAAAICKRHKLFFMMDLVLDRVVSAGALATANKDWYEEAGGPVLDPRRDLQTGLLRARLRDGQADAGLLEWWGERLRQWSNAGVAGFRCLAPAGLPPDNWKALVALVHAQQPECCFMAWTPGLTPEQAGPLEAAGFEAAFLSLPWWDYRSAWLVEEHNRLRRLAPLIAPLEDPGAGLAQRAAWQEQDREQARRKLWTAAFVGDGLLMPMGFEDIVGEQAVAETNRWIAQRQGRAQRLQLLSGPLADVTALFRGGSAPRLFLVNPDSGAAATVDWQALRSRLPHSYTVSDAAGAALPGVLPPADCSLVPAVPAATVKGAANSAGDQRKTITAALRAPRIAIENITPSVDHGRFPIKRALGDAIVVQADVLMDGHDHVAANLLWRAVDEAKWRAVPMRHLGNDRWQAQFSPDRMGRHSYGVQAWLDVWRSYREQLRKKVAAGLDVSLEVEEGRLLVSAALERARDDMPFTANALVSALDAIGRPQSPASRPRPRRGRSPAPPGGEPAASAALPRSEPAQVEALLSDALAQAMQAADSHPFEATSDAVYPLVVERREARFASWYELFPRSQSPMPGAHGTFLDVIERLPAIRDMGFDVLYFPPIHPIGLRNRKGRNNALQAGPDDPGSPYAIGSAQGGHDAVHPELGSLDDFRELMRAAREHDMEIALDFAIQCSPDHPWLAERPEWFDWRADGSLRYAENPPKRYEDIVNPDFYSPLASAPQQAALWRALRDVVLFWVDQGVQTFRVDNPHTKPLPFWQWLIAEVQGMHPHTLFLSEAFTRPKMMYRLAKVGFSQSYTYFTWRHGKQELIDYLTELNTAPVADFFRPHFFVNTPDINPYFLQSSGRPGFLIRAALAATTSGLWGMYNGFELCEARAIPGKEEYQDSEKYEIRSWDWDRPGNIVAEIRRLNQIRRMNPALQSHLGIRFHGVDNDQILFFSKTTPERDNVVLVAISLDPHGRQAGTLELPLWQWDLPDQASVPIQDLFDDSHFNLQGKYHRVELTQERPFLLWRLVRHA
;
A
#
# COMPACT_ATOMS: atom_id res chain seq x y z
N MET A 1 22.31 10.37 -25.90
CA MET A 1 22.93 11.39 -25.03
C MET A 1 23.18 10.90 -23.58
N SER A 2 23.03 9.61 -23.24
CA SER A 2 23.09 9.18 -21.83
C SER A 2 24.50 8.84 -21.30
N ARG A 3 25.47 8.59 -22.20
CA ARG A 3 26.89 8.43 -21.84
C ARG A 3 27.57 9.80 -21.96
N ILE A 4 27.68 10.49 -20.84
CA ILE A 4 28.13 11.89 -20.74
C ILE A 4 29.55 11.95 -20.19
N TYR A 5 30.41 12.67 -20.89
CA TYR A 5 31.74 13.05 -20.45
C TYR A 5 31.69 14.50 -19.96
N TYR A 6 31.89 14.72 -18.66
CA TYR A 6 31.81 16.04 -18.03
C TYR A 6 33.19 16.70 -18.05
N ALA A 7 33.33 17.73 -18.87
CA ALA A 7 34.59 18.41 -19.12
C ALA A 7 34.67 19.73 -18.34
N TYR A 8 35.89 20.11 -17.98
CA TYR A 8 36.21 21.38 -17.33
C TYR A 8 37.05 22.21 -18.31
N PRO A 9 36.45 23.13 -19.09
CA PRO A 9 37.19 23.99 -20.02
C PRO A 9 38.25 24.80 -19.29
N GLN A 10 39.52 24.63 -19.66
CA GLN A 10 40.60 25.47 -19.15
C GLN A 10 40.73 26.72 -20.03
N PRO A 11 40.66 27.94 -19.45
CA PRO A 11 40.82 29.16 -20.23
C PRO A 11 42.23 29.19 -20.85
N PRO A 12 42.38 29.72 -22.08
CA PRO A 12 43.68 29.76 -22.76
C PRO A 12 44.70 30.54 -21.92
N GLN A 13 45.88 29.95 -21.70
CA GLN A 13 46.90 30.61 -20.88
C GLN A 13 47.36 31.94 -21.51
N PRO A 14 47.51 33.01 -20.70
CA PRO A 14 47.88 34.32 -21.21
C PRO A 14 49.31 34.30 -21.76
N GLY A 15 49.42 34.29 -23.10
CA GLY A 15 50.70 34.24 -23.82
C GLY A 15 50.68 33.32 -25.04
N ALA A 16 49.77 32.35 -25.10
CA ALA A 16 49.54 31.57 -26.32
C ALA A 16 48.76 32.41 -27.35
N ALA A 17 49.17 32.37 -28.63
CA ALA A 17 48.49 33.09 -29.70
C ALA A 17 47.03 32.58 -29.87
N GLY A 18 46.10 33.51 -30.10
CA GLY A 18 44.67 33.30 -29.88
C GLY A 18 44.00 32.22 -30.74
N GLY A 19 42.85 31.74 -30.25
CA GLY A 19 41.95 30.82 -30.95
C GLY A 19 42.43 29.37 -31.02
N ALA A 20 43.63 29.14 -31.57
CA ALA A 20 44.16 27.82 -31.89
C ALA A 20 44.28 26.90 -30.66
N GLY A 21 44.89 27.35 -29.56
CA GLY A 21 45.07 26.51 -28.37
C GLY A 21 43.76 26.08 -27.70
N ALA A 22 42.70 26.90 -27.77
CA ALA A 22 41.37 26.49 -27.33
C ALA A 22 40.77 25.45 -28.28
N GLN A 23 40.86 25.67 -29.60
CA GLN A 23 40.36 24.74 -30.60
C GLN A 23 41.07 23.38 -30.54
N GLU A 24 42.40 23.34 -30.40
CA GLU A 24 43.21 22.12 -30.26
C GLU A 24 42.83 21.34 -28.99
N TRP A 25 42.65 22.04 -27.86
CA TRP A 25 42.20 21.41 -26.61
C TRP A 25 40.81 20.79 -26.75
N TRP A 26 39.87 21.49 -27.39
CA TRP A 26 38.51 20.98 -27.64
C TRP A 26 38.48 19.82 -28.65
N GLU A 27 39.33 19.83 -29.68
CA GLU A 27 39.49 18.71 -30.61
C GLU A 27 40.01 17.46 -29.89
N GLY A 28 41.12 17.56 -29.15
CA GLY A 28 41.70 16.44 -28.41
C GLY A 28 40.80 15.90 -27.29
N LEU A 29 40.03 16.79 -26.63
CA LEU A 29 38.96 16.42 -25.70
C LEU A 29 37.89 15.55 -26.38
N CYS A 30 37.40 15.99 -27.54
CA CYS A 30 36.35 15.29 -28.27
C CYS A 30 36.85 13.94 -28.82
N GLU A 31 38.07 13.89 -29.34
CA GLU A 31 38.70 12.65 -29.80
C GLU A 31 38.82 11.62 -28.66
N ARG A 32 39.32 12.03 -27.49
CA ARG A 32 39.40 11.17 -26.29
C ARG A 32 38.03 10.66 -25.87
N ALA A 33 37.05 11.55 -25.73
CA ALA A 33 35.70 11.17 -25.29
C ALA A 33 35.02 10.22 -26.29
N ALA A 34 35.20 10.43 -27.59
CA ALA A 34 34.71 9.54 -28.64
C ALA A 34 35.40 8.17 -28.60
N ALA A 35 36.72 8.12 -28.42
CA ALA A 35 37.49 6.87 -28.31
C ALA A 35 37.09 6.03 -27.09
N LEU A 36 36.81 6.69 -25.95
CA LEU A 36 36.28 6.05 -24.73
C LEU A 36 34.78 5.64 -24.86
N GLY A 37 34.13 5.96 -25.97
CA GLY A 37 32.77 5.52 -26.29
C GLY A 37 31.64 6.39 -25.71
N PHE A 38 31.92 7.64 -25.34
CA PHE A 38 30.89 8.59 -24.91
C PHE A 38 30.04 9.10 -26.09
N GLN A 39 28.91 9.74 -25.78
CA GLN A 39 27.99 10.34 -26.76
C GLN A 39 27.85 11.85 -26.61
N SER A 40 28.12 12.40 -25.44
CA SER A 40 27.90 13.81 -25.13
C SER A 40 29.08 14.38 -24.36
N ILE A 41 29.46 15.62 -24.69
CA ILE A 41 30.28 16.49 -23.83
C ILE A 41 29.32 17.40 -23.05
N LEU A 42 29.44 17.42 -21.73
CA LEU A 42 28.75 18.38 -20.86
C LEU A 42 29.79 19.27 -20.18
N VAL A 43 29.55 20.58 -20.12
CA VAL A 43 30.42 21.55 -19.46
C VAL A 43 29.66 22.38 -18.42
N PRO A 44 30.37 22.90 -17.39
CA PRO A 44 29.84 23.97 -16.55
C PRO A 44 29.49 25.22 -17.40
N PRO A 45 28.72 26.17 -16.88
CA PRO A 45 28.30 27.32 -17.66
C PRO A 45 29.50 28.16 -18.12
N LEU A 46 29.45 28.64 -19.36
CA LEU A 46 30.54 29.42 -19.96
C LEU A 46 30.41 30.94 -19.71
N TRP A 47 29.40 31.39 -18.96
CA TRP A 47 29.14 32.82 -18.67
C TRP A 47 29.96 33.35 -17.48
N SER A 48 30.12 34.67 -17.43
CA SER A 48 30.72 35.35 -16.28
C SER A 48 29.88 35.18 -15.02
N SER A 49 30.53 34.83 -13.90
CA SER A 49 29.90 34.67 -12.57
C SER A 49 30.36 35.75 -11.56
N GLY A 50 31.00 36.83 -12.04
CA GLY A 50 31.50 37.92 -11.20
C GLY A 50 32.80 37.61 -10.44
N ALA A 51 33.19 38.51 -9.54
CA ALA A 51 34.45 38.45 -8.78
C ALA A 51 34.39 37.60 -7.49
N ALA A 52 33.20 37.17 -7.08
CA ALA A 52 33.01 36.13 -6.07
C ALA A 52 32.71 34.81 -6.81
N GLU A 53 33.40 33.72 -6.45
CA GLU A 53 33.27 32.39 -7.07
C GLU A 53 31.91 31.74 -6.72
N SER A 54 30.84 32.33 -7.24
CA SER A 54 29.47 32.20 -6.75
C SER A 54 28.71 31.03 -7.38
N ALA A 55 29.26 29.82 -7.26
CA ALA A 55 28.61 28.55 -7.58
C ALA A 55 27.97 28.45 -8.99
N GLY A 56 28.53 29.15 -9.99
CA GLY A 56 28.07 29.15 -11.38
C GLY A 56 26.83 30.01 -11.68
N ALA A 57 26.36 30.83 -10.73
CA ALA A 57 25.26 31.75 -10.96
C ALA A 57 25.67 32.88 -11.93
N PRO A 58 24.84 33.24 -12.93
CA PRO A 58 25.18 34.29 -13.88
C PRO A 58 25.15 35.70 -13.26
N ASP A 59 26.15 36.49 -13.63
CA ASP A 59 26.11 37.96 -13.62
C ASP A 59 25.33 38.46 -14.86
N ASP A 60 25.76 37.96 -16.03
CA ASP A 60 25.14 38.17 -17.34
C ASP A 60 25.27 36.87 -18.18
N PRO A 61 24.15 36.15 -18.45
CA PRO A 61 24.19 34.90 -19.21
C PRO A 61 24.67 35.03 -20.66
N ASP A 62 24.54 36.21 -21.28
CA ASP A 62 24.94 36.43 -22.68
C ASP A 62 26.43 36.82 -22.82
N ARG A 63 27.12 37.04 -21.70
CA ARG A 63 28.54 37.41 -21.65
C ARG A 63 29.44 36.23 -21.26
N PRO A 64 30.32 35.74 -22.15
CA PRO A 64 31.22 34.64 -21.83
C PRO A 64 32.29 35.03 -20.80
N ALA A 65 32.69 34.08 -19.95
CA ALA A 65 33.70 34.25 -18.90
C ALA A 65 35.13 34.49 -19.44
N ALA A 66 35.39 34.05 -20.68
CA ALA A 66 36.65 34.27 -21.39
C ALA A 66 36.38 34.40 -22.90
N ALA A 67 37.35 34.96 -23.64
CA ALA A 67 37.29 35.11 -25.10
C ALA A 67 37.56 33.78 -25.84
N TRP A 68 36.75 32.75 -25.56
CA TRP A 68 36.83 31.44 -26.17
C TRP A 68 36.73 31.53 -27.69
N PHE A 69 37.61 30.83 -28.41
CA PHE A 69 37.69 30.82 -29.87
C PHE A 69 37.84 32.21 -30.54
N GLY A 70 38.15 33.27 -29.77
CA GLY A 70 38.18 34.64 -30.27
C GLY A 70 36.80 35.24 -30.55
N ALA A 71 35.74 34.74 -29.91
CA ALA A 71 34.36 35.18 -30.10
C ALA A 71 33.89 36.16 -29.00
N ASP A 72 33.19 37.23 -29.42
CA ASP A 72 32.76 38.33 -28.55
C ASP A 72 31.35 38.14 -27.93
N SER A 73 30.66 37.02 -28.19
CA SER A 73 29.30 36.75 -27.69
C SER A 73 29.08 35.28 -27.33
N MET A 74 28.19 35.02 -26.37
CA MET A 74 27.89 33.65 -25.92
C MET A 74 27.45 32.73 -27.07
N SER A 75 26.51 33.16 -27.91
CA SER A 75 26.01 32.34 -29.02
C SER A 75 27.10 31.93 -30.02
N ALA A 76 28.11 32.78 -30.25
CA ALA A 76 29.25 32.46 -31.11
C ALA A 76 30.23 31.46 -30.44
N VAL A 77 30.46 31.58 -29.14
CA VAL A 77 31.25 30.61 -28.34
C VAL A 77 30.58 29.22 -28.36
N LEU A 78 29.26 29.17 -28.10
CA LEU A 78 28.49 27.93 -28.10
C LEU A 78 28.46 27.27 -29.48
N ALA A 79 28.32 28.06 -30.56
CA ALA A 79 28.35 27.54 -31.93
C ALA A 79 29.71 26.93 -32.31
N ALA A 80 30.82 27.53 -31.89
CA ALA A 80 32.16 26.99 -32.12
C ALA A 80 32.36 25.64 -31.38
N ALA A 81 32.00 25.58 -30.10
CA ALA A 81 32.09 24.34 -29.30
C ALA A 81 31.19 23.21 -29.84
N ALA A 82 29.94 23.53 -30.21
CA ALA A 82 29.00 22.59 -30.83
C ALA A 82 29.51 22.05 -32.17
N ALA A 83 30.11 22.91 -33.01
CA ALA A 83 30.68 22.51 -34.29
C ALA A 83 31.88 21.56 -34.16
N ILE A 84 32.68 21.68 -33.10
CA ILE A 84 33.78 20.74 -32.79
C ILE A 84 33.20 19.39 -32.35
N CYS A 85 32.30 19.38 -31.35
CA CYS A 85 31.67 18.15 -30.86
C CYS A 85 30.98 17.37 -31.99
N LYS A 86 30.27 18.08 -32.89
CA LYS A 86 29.57 17.48 -34.03
C LYS A 86 30.50 16.77 -35.03
N ARG A 87 31.74 17.23 -35.23
CA ARG A 87 32.74 16.53 -36.07
C ARG A 87 33.07 15.14 -35.53
N HIS A 88 33.18 15.02 -34.21
CA HIS A 88 33.42 13.77 -33.48
C HIS A 88 32.16 12.94 -33.20
N LYS A 89 31.01 13.35 -33.76
CA LYS A 89 29.68 12.72 -33.53
C LYS A 89 29.24 12.76 -32.05
N LEU A 90 29.71 13.77 -31.31
CA LEU A 90 29.32 14.04 -29.92
C LEU A 90 28.27 15.16 -29.87
N PHE A 91 27.34 15.05 -28.94
CA PHE A 91 26.39 16.10 -28.60
C PHE A 91 27.02 17.09 -27.62
N PHE A 92 26.92 18.39 -27.89
CA PHE A 92 27.40 19.44 -26.98
C PHE A 92 26.29 19.88 -26.03
N MET A 93 26.59 19.91 -24.74
CA MET A 93 25.63 20.21 -23.67
C MET A 93 26.25 21.15 -22.63
N MET A 94 25.42 21.93 -21.94
CA MET A 94 25.86 22.89 -20.91
C MET A 94 24.98 22.82 -19.65
N ASP A 95 25.56 23.08 -18.48
CA ASP A 95 24.82 23.29 -17.25
C ASP A 95 23.97 24.58 -17.31
N LEU A 96 22.82 24.57 -16.65
CA LEU A 96 21.86 25.68 -16.63
C LEU A 96 21.46 26.06 -15.19
N VAL A 97 21.70 27.33 -14.85
CA VAL A 97 21.30 27.98 -13.60
C VAL A 97 20.45 29.20 -13.96
N LEU A 98 19.15 29.15 -13.65
CA LEU A 98 18.17 30.21 -13.95
C LEU A 98 17.27 30.59 -12.77
N ASP A 99 17.37 29.87 -11.65
CA ASP A 99 16.61 30.12 -10.43
C ASP A 99 17.24 31.21 -9.55
N ARG A 100 18.47 31.65 -9.89
CA ARG A 100 19.27 32.60 -9.12
C ARG A 100 20.24 33.39 -10.00
N VAL A 101 20.63 34.56 -9.52
CA VAL A 101 21.55 35.50 -10.17
C VAL A 101 22.46 36.18 -9.14
N VAL A 102 23.61 36.69 -9.58
CA VAL A 102 24.50 37.50 -8.72
C VAL A 102 23.80 38.82 -8.35
N SER A 103 23.73 39.17 -7.06
CA SER A 103 22.90 40.28 -6.58
C SER A 103 23.36 41.67 -7.05
N ALA A 104 24.68 41.83 -7.26
CA ALA A 104 25.28 43.02 -7.86
C ALA A 104 25.44 42.90 -9.39
N GLY A 105 24.89 41.85 -10.01
CA GLY A 105 25.09 41.54 -11.43
C GLY A 105 24.19 42.35 -12.38
N ALA A 106 24.53 42.31 -13.66
CA ALA A 106 23.83 43.04 -14.71
C ALA A 106 22.36 42.58 -14.87
N LEU A 107 22.11 41.26 -14.92
CA LEU A 107 20.77 40.70 -15.09
C LEU A 107 19.84 41.05 -13.90
N ALA A 108 20.38 40.98 -12.68
CA ALA A 108 19.69 41.36 -11.45
C ALA A 108 19.37 42.87 -11.39
N THR A 109 20.35 43.71 -11.76
CA THR A 109 20.22 45.17 -11.74
C THR A 109 19.18 45.67 -12.74
N ALA A 110 19.10 45.05 -13.92
CA ALA A 110 18.13 45.41 -14.96
C ALA A 110 16.70 44.95 -14.66
N ASN A 111 16.50 43.86 -13.89
CA ASN A 111 15.20 43.21 -13.72
C ASN A 111 14.86 42.94 -12.23
N LYS A 112 14.89 43.99 -11.41
CA LYS A 112 14.74 43.90 -9.94
C LYS A 112 13.43 43.28 -9.45
N ASP A 113 12.36 43.32 -10.25
CA ASP A 113 11.04 42.79 -9.87
C ASP A 113 10.90 41.27 -10.06
N TRP A 114 11.84 40.65 -10.78
CA TRP A 114 11.91 39.21 -11.03
C TRP A 114 12.63 38.43 -9.94
N TYR A 115 13.40 39.11 -9.08
CA TYR A 115 14.29 38.45 -8.12
C TYR A 115 14.10 39.00 -6.70
N GLU A 116 14.45 38.21 -5.68
CA GLU A 116 14.35 38.59 -4.28
C GLU A 116 15.51 38.05 -3.43
N GLU A 117 15.73 38.69 -2.28
CA GLU A 117 16.68 38.22 -1.28
C GLU A 117 16.17 36.94 -0.62
N ALA A 118 17.06 35.97 -0.41
CA ALA A 118 16.71 34.67 0.17
C ALA A 118 16.43 34.79 1.69
N GLY A 119 15.22 35.21 2.05
CA GLY A 119 14.77 35.36 3.43
C GLY A 119 14.48 34.03 4.13
N GLY A 120 15.48 33.44 4.79
CA GLY A 120 15.29 32.33 5.72
C GLY A 120 16.60 31.74 6.27
N PRO A 121 16.63 31.23 7.52
CA PRO A 121 17.81 30.56 8.04
C PRO A 121 18.08 29.28 7.25
N VAL A 122 19.32 29.11 6.77
CA VAL A 122 19.76 27.89 6.11
C VAL A 122 19.86 26.78 7.18
N LEU A 123 18.84 25.91 7.24
CA LEU A 123 18.76 24.77 8.15
C LEU A 123 19.64 23.57 7.76
N ASP A 124 20.62 23.78 6.87
CA ASP A 124 21.63 22.78 6.48
C ASP A 124 23.05 23.28 6.85
N PRO A 125 23.69 22.74 7.90
CA PRO A 125 25.03 23.14 8.33
C PRO A 125 26.15 22.71 7.38
N ARG A 126 25.83 22.11 6.22
CA ARG A 126 26.79 21.72 5.17
C ARG A 126 26.88 22.73 4.01
N ARG A 127 26.05 23.78 4.01
CA ARG A 127 26.05 24.82 2.98
C ARG A 127 26.62 26.11 3.54
N ASP A 128 27.66 26.63 2.90
CA ASP A 128 28.15 27.98 3.18
C ASP A 128 27.04 29.02 3.03
N LEU A 129 27.13 30.09 3.82
CA LEU A 129 26.26 31.26 3.71
C LEU A 129 26.47 31.89 2.33
N GLN A 130 25.58 31.58 1.38
CA GLN A 130 25.57 32.13 0.02
C GLN A 130 25.19 33.62 0.03
N THR A 131 26.11 34.45 0.50
CA THR A 131 26.00 35.91 0.45
C THR A 131 26.21 36.40 -0.99
N GLY A 132 25.43 37.39 -1.43
CA GLY A 132 25.57 37.99 -2.76
C GLY A 132 24.79 37.33 -3.91
N LEU A 133 23.78 36.49 -3.64
CA LEU A 133 22.86 35.92 -4.65
C LEU A 133 21.41 36.35 -4.39
N LEU A 134 20.64 36.58 -5.47
CA LEU A 134 19.17 36.70 -5.43
C LEU A 134 18.53 35.46 -6.08
N ARG A 135 17.30 35.12 -5.69
CA ARG A 135 16.51 34.02 -6.27
C ARG A 135 15.33 34.53 -7.07
N ALA A 136 14.84 33.74 -8.03
CA ALA A 136 13.64 34.06 -8.79
C ALA A 136 12.42 34.20 -7.86
N ARG A 137 11.75 35.35 -7.93
CA ARG A 137 10.55 35.67 -7.15
C ARG A 137 9.35 34.91 -7.70
N LEU A 138 8.64 34.21 -6.82
CA LEU A 138 7.40 33.51 -7.16
C LEU A 138 6.20 34.28 -6.59
N ARG A 139 5.16 34.50 -7.40
CA ARG A 139 3.87 35.09 -7.00
C ARG A 139 2.78 34.08 -7.30
N ASP A 140 1.93 33.78 -6.32
CA ASP A 140 0.88 32.74 -6.41
C ASP A 140 1.38 31.38 -6.95
N GLY A 141 2.63 31.03 -6.61
CA GLY A 141 3.26 29.79 -7.07
C GLY A 141 3.70 29.79 -8.54
N GLN A 142 3.89 30.96 -9.15
CA GLN A 142 4.38 31.15 -10.52
C GLN A 142 5.53 32.16 -10.57
N ALA A 143 6.52 31.93 -11.43
CA ALA A 143 7.54 32.95 -11.73
C ALA A 143 6.96 34.05 -12.64
N ASP A 144 7.57 35.23 -12.61
CA ASP A 144 7.17 36.35 -13.47
C ASP A 144 7.21 35.96 -14.96
N ALA A 145 6.15 36.28 -15.70
CA ALA A 145 6.04 35.92 -17.12
C ALA A 145 7.18 36.50 -17.97
N GLY A 146 7.67 37.70 -17.61
CA GLY A 146 8.82 38.32 -18.28
C GLY A 146 10.11 37.53 -18.07
N LEU A 147 10.33 36.94 -16.89
CA LEU A 147 11.49 36.08 -16.63
C LEU A 147 11.45 34.81 -17.49
N LEU A 148 10.27 34.21 -17.66
CA LEU A 148 10.10 33.00 -18.48
C LEU A 148 10.28 33.28 -19.97
N GLU A 149 9.71 34.38 -20.48
CA GLU A 149 9.89 34.81 -21.87
C GLU A 149 11.36 35.15 -22.15
N TRP A 150 12.02 35.85 -21.21
CA TRP A 150 13.43 36.21 -21.30
C TRP A 150 14.33 34.96 -21.37
N TRP A 151 14.15 33.98 -20.48
CA TRP A 151 14.95 32.76 -20.49
C TRP A 151 14.60 31.83 -21.65
N GLY A 152 13.33 31.70 -22.02
CA GLY A 152 12.89 30.87 -23.14
C GLY A 152 13.53 31.31 -24.46
N GLU A 153 13.58 32.62 -24.72
CA GLU A 153 14.25 33.16 -25.90
C GLU A 153 15.77 32.91 -25.92
N ARG A 154 16.45 33.04 -24.77
CA ARG A 154 17.89 32.73 -24.63
C ARG A 154 18.18 31.26 -24.89
N LEU A 155 17.44 30.34 -24.27
CA LEU A 155 17.57 28.89 -24.48
C LEU A 155 17.32 28.49 -25.94
N ARG A 156 16.33 29.11 -26.59
CA ARG A 156 16.04 28.94 -28.02
C ARG A 156 17.20 29.40 -28.90
N GLN A 157 17.82 30.55 -28.61
CA GLN A 157 18.99 31.05 -29.33
C GLN A 157 20.21 30.13 -29.16
N TRP A 158 20.48 29.66 -27.94
CA TRP A 158 21.60 28.76 -27.66
C TRP A 158 21.41 27.36 -28.28
N SER A 159 20.18 26.84 -28.29
CA SER A 159 19.88 25.59 -28.99
C SER A 159 20.03 25.74 -30.51
N ASN A 160 19.59 26.87 -31.09
CA ASN A 160 19.84 27.21 -32.50
C ASN A 160 21.34 27.37 -32.82
N ALA A 161 22.17 27.78 -31.85
CA ALA A 161 23.64 27.79 -31.98
C ALA A 161 24.25 26.37 -31.97
N GLY A 162 23.49 25.33 -31.62
CA GLY A 162 23.92 23.93 -31.65
C GLY A 162 24.08 23.28 -30.28
N VAL A 163 23.65 23.92 -29.19
CA VAL A 163 23.55 23.25 -27.89
C VAL A 163 22.43 22.20 -27.95
N ALA A 164 22.82 20.93 -27.83
CA ALA A 164 21.94 19.77 -27.96
C ALA A 164 21.18 19.44 -26.67
N GLY A 165 21.54 20.09 -25.55
CA GLY A 165 20.79 19.96 -24.31
C GLY A 165 21.40 20.68 -23.11
N PHE A 166 20.61 20.77 -22.05
CA PHE A 166 20.92 21.50 -20.83
C PHE A 166 20.78 20.61 -19.60
N ARG A 167 21.73 20.68 -18.66
CA ARG A 167 21.57 20.09 -17.32
C ARG A 167 21.13 21.17 -16.34
N CYS A 168 19.85 21.19 -16.00
CA CYS A 168 19.24 22.16 -15.10
C CYS A 168 19.66 21.84 -13.66
N LEU A 169 20.50 22.68 -13.04
CA LEU A 169 21.13 22.39 -11.75
C LEU A 169 20.22 22.56 -10.53
N ALA A 170 19.17 23.38 -10.66
CA ALA A 170 18.19 23.64 -9.60
C ALA A 170 16.75 23.54 -10.15
N PRO A 171 16.30 22.37 -10.62
CA PRO A 171 15.00 22.24 -11.29
C PRO A 171 13.82 22.41 -10.31
N ALA A 172 14.02 22.22 -9.00
CA ALA A 172 13.02 22.59 -7.99
C ALA A 172 12.95 24.11 -7.70
N GLY A 173 13.85 24.93 -8.29
CA GLY A 173 13.87 26.38 -8.12
C GLY A 173 12.80 27.13 -8.92
N LEU A 174 12.15 26.47 -9.88
CA LEU A 174 10.93 26.95 -10.55
C LEU A 174 9.83 25.89 -10.45
N PRO A 175 8.54 26.29 -10.47
CA PRO A 175 7.42 25.35 -10.51
C PRO A 175 7.38 24.51 -11.80
N PRO A 176 6.78 23.30 -11.78
CA PRO A 176 6.76 22.40 -12.94
C PRO A 176 6.10 22.98 -14.19
N ASP A 177 5.04 23.78 -14.04
CA ASP A 177 4.36 24.40 -15.19
C ASP A 177 5.22 25.47 -15.87
N ASN A 178 6.07 26.17 -15.10
CA ASN A 178 7.05 27.11 -15.63
C ASN A 178 8.14 26.39 -16.43
N TRP A 179 8.63 25.24 -15.94
CA TRP A 179 9.51 24.36 -16.72
C TRP A 179 8.84 23.83 -17.97
N LYS A 180 7.63 23.30 -17.85
CA LYS A 180 6.84 22.77 -18.98
C LYS A 180 6.64 23.83 -20.06
N ALA A 181 6.39 25.09 -19.68
CA ALA A 181 6.32 26.21 -20.61
C ALA A 181 7.68 26.50 -21.27
N LEU A 182 8.77 26.60 -20.51
CA LEU A 182 10.12 26.83 -21.04
C LEU A 182 10.58 25.71 -22.00
N VAL A 183 10.38 24.45 -21.61
CA VAL A 183 10.70 23.26 -22.40
C VAL A 183 9.88 23.25 -23.69
N ALA A 184 8.56 23.48 -23.61
CA ALA A 184 7.69 23.55 -24.79
C ALA A 184 8.08 24.69 -25.74
N LEU A 185 8.49 25.87 -25.23
CA LEU A 185 8.95 27.00 -26.05
C LEU A 185 10.20 26.65 -26.86
N VAL A 186 11.14 25.89 -26.29
CA VAL A 186 12.36 25.45 -26.99
C VAL A 186 12.05 24.30 -27.95
N HIS A 187 11.32 23.27 -27.49
CA HIS A 187 10.91 22.12 -28.32
C HIS A 187 10.07 22.50 -29.54
N ALA A 188 9.30 23.59 -29.48
CA ALA A 188 8.53 24.09 -30.63
C ALA A 188 9.40 24.43 -31.86
N GLN A 189 10.72 24.64 -31.67
CA GLN A 189 11.68 24.84 -32.77
C GLN A 189 12.81 23.80 -32.78
N GLN A 190 13.18 23.24 -31.63
CA GLN A 190 14.27 22.29 -31.45
C GLN A 190 13.81 21.08 -30.62
N PRO A 191 12.99 20.17 -31.18
CA PRO A 191 12.41 19.03 -30.44
C PRO A 191 13.45 17.99 -29.99
N GLU A 192 14.65 18.01 -30.57
CA GLU A 192 15.78 17.15 -30.17
C GLU A 192 16.63 17.75 -29.03
N CYS A 193 16.30 18.96 -28.55
CA CYS A 193 17.03 19.61 -27.46
C CYS A 193 16.63 19.01 -26.11
N CYS A 194 17.57 18.31 -25.46
CA CYS A 194 17.30 17.59 -24.22
C CYS A 194 17.47 18.45 -22.97
N PHE A 195 16.45 18.48 -22.11
CA PHE A 195 16.48 19.06 -20.78
C PHE A 195 16.65 17.96 -19.73
N MET A 196 17.73 18.02 -18.96
CA MET A 196 18.06 17.04 -17.93
C MET A 196 17.95 17.66 -16.54
N ALA A 197 17.10 17.11 -15.68
CA ALA A 197 16.95 17.56 -14.30
C ALA A 197 18.09 17.03 -13.42
N TRP A 198 18.92 17.92 -12.86
CA TRP A 198 19.82 17.56 -11.78
C TRP A 198 19.01 17.32 -10.50
N THR A 199 18.66 16.05 -10.31
CA THR A 199 17.88 15.54 -9.19
C THR A 199 18.66 15.17 -7.91
N PRO A 200 20.01 15.03 -7.89
CA PRO A 200 20.74 14.80 -6.65
C PRO A 200 20.57 15.92 -5.63
N GLY A 201 20.29 15.54 -4.38
CA GLY A 201 19.94 16.48 -3.32
C GLY A 201 18.53 17.07 -3.42
N LEU A 202 17.73 16.67 -4.41
CA LEU A 202 16.28 16.91 -4.40
C LEU A 202 15.56 15.82 -3.63
N THR A 203 14.46 16.24 -3.04
CA THR A 203 13.65 15.43 -2.16
C THR A 203 12.50 14.80 -2.96
N PRO A 204 11.91 13.65 -2.53
CA PRO A 204 10.74 13.07 -3.18
C PRO A 204 9.61 14.06 -3.47
N GLU A 205 9.37 14.99 -2.57
CA GLU A 205 8.35 16.05 -2.62
C GLU A 205 8.71 17.14 -3.64
N GLN A 206 10.00 17.47 -3.79
CA GLN A 206 10.51 18.37 -4.84
C GLN A 206 10.58 17.69 -6.22
N ALA A 207 10.93 16.41 -6.28
CA ALA A 207 11.18 15.68 -7.52
C ALA A 207 9.90 15.10 -8.15
N GLY A 208 8.88 14.77 -7.35
CA GLY A 208 7.60 14.24 -7.83
C GLY A 208 6.87 15.16 -8.81
N PRO A 209 6.67 16.46 -8.48
CA PRO A 209 6.02 17.41 -9.38
C PRO A 209 6.76 17.61 -10.71
N LEU A 210 8.08 17.38 -10.76
CA LEU A 210 8.89 17.49 -11.98
C LEU A 210 8.59 16.38 -13.01
N GLU A 211 7.82 15.33 -12.68
CA GLU A 211 7.34 14.33 -13.65
C GLU A 211 6.46 14.97 -14.74
N ALA A 212 5.76 16.08 -14.43
CA ALA A 212 4.98 16.86 -15.40
C ALA A 212 5.77 17.96 -16.14
N ALA A 213 7.03 18.20 -15.76
CA ALA A 213 7.85 19.31 -16.26
C ALA A 213 8.51 19.04 -17.63
N GLY A 214 8.55 17.78 -18.09
CA GLY A 214 8.99 17.42 -19.45
C GLY A 214 10.47 17.10 -19.64
N PHE A 215 11.24 16.88 -18.58
CA PHE A 215 12.67 16.49 -18.67
C PHE A 215 12.89 15.08 -19.26
N GLU A 216 13.86 14.91 -20.16
CA GLU A 216 14.18 13.59 -20.77
C GLU A 216 15.33 12.83 -20.08
N ALA A 217 15.98 13.41 -19.07
CA ALA A 217 16.87 12.66 -18.18
C ALA A 217 16.84 13.19 -16.73
N ALA A 218 17.13 12.31 -15.78
CA ALA A 218 17.37 12.65 -14.38
C ALA A 218 18.67 11.97 -13.88
N PHE A 219 19.24 12.47 -12.79
CA PHE A 219 20.52 12.00 -12.25
C PHE A 219 20.37 11.31 -10.89
N LEU A 220 21.06 10.19 -10.71
CA LEU A 220 21.13 9.48 -9.43
C LEU A 220 22.10 10.16 -8.45
N SER A 221 21.81 10.05 -7.15
CA SER A 221 22.70 10.47 -6.07
C SER A 221 23.79 9.41 -5.77
N LEU A 222 24.20 8.61 -6.76
CA LEU A 222 25.21 7.55 -6.61
C LEU A 222 26.52 7.99 -5.93
N PRO A 223 27.10 9.18 -6.16
CA PRO A 223 28.35 9.60 -5.51
C PRO A 223 28.32 9.60 -3.98
N TRP A 224 27.14 9.69 -3.37
CA TRP A 224 26.93 9.69 -1.92
C TRP A 224 26.49 8.32 -1.37
N TRP A 225 26.38 7.29 -2.23
CA TRP A 225 25.96 5.95 -1.81
C TRP A 225 27.08 5.18 -1.10
N ASP A 226 26.73 4.62 0.07
CA ASP A 226 27.60 3.83 0.96
C ASP A 226 27.79 2.37 0.53
N TYR A 227 27.27 2.01 -0.66
CA TYR A 227 27.15 0.63 -1.15
C TYR A 227 26.39 -0.33 -0.22
N ARG A 228 25.61 0.13 0.76
CA ARG A 228 24.89 -0.74 1.73
C ARG A 228 23.41 -0.38 1.88
N SER A 229 23.09 0.91 1.89
CA SER A 229 21.75 1.43 2.16
C SER A 229 20.79 1.24 0.98
N ALA A 230 19.52 0.98 1.25
CA ALA A 230 18.51 0.76 0.20
C ALA A 230 18.14 2.02 -0.60
N TRP A 231 18.43 3.22 -0.08
CA TRP A 231 17.91 4.48 -0.62
C TRP A 231 18.29 4.75 -2.08
N LEU A 232 19.44 4.29 -2.59
CA LEU A 232 19.80 4.47 -4.01
C LEU A 232 18.87 3.66 -4.93
N VAL A 233 18.45 2.48 -4.47
CA VAL A 233 17.51 1.63 -5.19
C VAL A 233 16.10 2.22 -5.13
N GLU A 234 15.73 2.86 -4.03
CA GLU A 234 14.47 3.61 -3.89
C GLU A 234 14.45 4.86 -4.77
N GLU A 235 15.53 5.65 -4.77
CA GLU A 235 15.72 6.81 -5.63
C GLU A 235 15.66 6.40 -7.11
N HIS A 236 16.43 5.39 -7.53
CA HIS A 236 16.33 4.82 -8.88
C HIS A 236 14.90 4.43 -9.21
N ASN A 237 14.18 3.80 -8.28
CA ASN A 237 12.80 3.36 -8.51
C ASN A 237 11.76 4.49 -8.44
N ARG A 238 12.11 5.66 -7.89
CA ARG A 238 11.34 6.91 -7.92
C ARG A 238 11.60 7.69 -9.21
N LEU A 239 12.85 8.10 -9.45
CA LEU A 239 13.26 8.96 -10.55
C LEU A 239 13.06 8.31 -11.92
N ARG A 240 13.08 6.96 -12.02
CA ARG A 240 12.79 6.24 -13.27
C ARG A 240 11.40 6.50 -13.84
N ARG A 241 10.49 7.15 -13.10
CA ARG A 241 9.18 7.59 -13.62
C ARG A 241 9.35 8.84 -14.46
N LEU A 242 9.89 9.90 -13.84
CA LEU A 242 10.30 11.17 -14.45
C LEU A 242 11.07 10.94 -15.76
N ALA A 243 12.22 10.26 -15.74
CA ALA A 243 13.04 10.08 -16.94
C ALA A 243 13.95 8.83 -16.89
N PRO A 244 14.63 8.46 -17.99
CA PRO A 244 15.84 7.64 -17.96
C PRO A 244 16.91 8.22 -17.02
N LEU A 245 17.69 7.34 -16.40
CA LEU A 245 18.56 7.71 -15.28
C LEU A 245 20.05 7.72 -15.63
N ILE A 246 20.73 8.82 -15.37
CA ILE A 246 22.17 8.94 -15.55
C ILE A 246 22.84 8.82 -14.19
N ALA A 247 23.82 7.92 -14.08
CA ALA A 247 24.58 7.70 -12.86
C ALA A 247 25.88 8.52 -12.87
N PRO A 248 26.00 9.62 -12.10
CA PRO A 248 27.27 10.32 -11.95
C PRO A 248 28.23 9.47 -11.10
N LEU A 249 29.51 9.43 -11.49
CA LEU A 249 30.56 8.75 -10.72
C LEU A 249 31.01 9.55 -9.49
N GLU A 250 31.02 10.87 -9.62
CA GLU A 250 31.44 11.82 -8.60
C GLU A 250 30.50 13.03 -8.64
N ASP A 251 30.51 13.85 -7.59
CA ASP A 251 29.92 15.19 -7.67
C ASP A 251 30.77 16.04 -8.63
N PRO A 252 30.21 16.52 -9.77
CA PRO A 252 30.98 17.34 -10.70
C PRO A 252 31.42 18.69 -10.12
N GLY A 253 30.78 19.15 -9.03
CA GLY A 253 31.13 20.37 -8.30
C GLY A 253 32.30 20.23 -7.33
N ALA A 254 32.72 19.02 -6.94
CA ALA A 254 33.77 18.81 -5.94
C ALA A 254 35.21 19.14 -6.42
N GLY A 255 35.36 19.48 -7.70
CA GLY A 255 36.59 20.03 -8.27
C GLY A 255 37.76 19.04 -8.44
N LEU A 256 38.84 19.52 -9.06
CA LEU A 256 40.06 18.74 -9.30
C LEU A 256 40.81 18.37 -8.00
N ALA A 257 40.58 19.12 -6.91
CA ALA A 257 41.23 18.89 -5.62
C ALA A 257 40.91 17.52 -5.01
N GLN A 258 39.67 17.03 -5.19
CA GLN A 258 39.27 15.71 -4.70
C GLN A 258 39.89 14.57 -5.52
N ARG A 259 40.32 14.83 -6.77
CA ARG A 259 41.00 13.86 -7.65
C ARG A 259 42.49 13.73 -7.37
N ALA A 260 43.13 14.80 -6.89
CA ALA A 260 44.55 14.79 -6.50
C ALA A 260 44.88 13.88 -5.30
N ALA A 261 43.87 13.33 -4.62
CA ALA A 261 44.02 12.44 -3.47
C ALA A 261 44.08 10.93 -3.81
N TRP A 262 43.74 10.53 -5.04
CA TRP A 262 43.68 9.11 -5.44
C TRP A 262 45.08 8.53 -5.67
N GLN A 263 45.29 7.31 -5.17
CA GLN A 263 46.55 6.56 -5.28
C GLN A 263 46.36 5.31 -6.15
N GLU A 264 47.45 4.67 -6.59
CA GLU A 264 47.39 3.45 -7.42
C GLU A 264 46.61 2.30 -6.75
N GLN A 265 46.59 2.27 -5.42
CA GLN A 265 45.83 1.32 -4.60
C GLN A 265 44.31 1.53 -4.68
N ASP A 266 43.83 2.70 -5.08
CA ASP A 266 42.41 3.03 -5.17
C ASP A 266 41.75 2.57 -6.48
N ARG A 267 42.52 1.96 -7.39
CA ARG A 267 42.04 1.51 -8.71
C ARG A 267 40.83 0.58 -8.62
N GLU A 268 40.81 -0.36 -7.68
CA GLU A 268 39.65 -1.25 -7.49
C GLU A 268 38.44 -0.48 -6.92
N GLN A 269 38.66 0.52 -6.06
CA GLN A 269 37.58 1.40 -5.58
C GLN A 269 36.94 2.19 -6.74
N ALA A 270 37.78 2.72 -7.66
CA ALA A 270 37.34 3.40 -8.87
C ALA A 270 36.62 2.45 -9.84
N ARG A 271 37.09 1.21 -9.99
CA ARG A 271 36.47 0.17 -10.81
C ARG A 271 35.10 -0.27 -10.28
N ARG A 272 34.98 -0.48 -8.97
CA ARG A 272 33.69 -0.72 -8.28
C ARG A 272 32.70 0.41 -8.52
N LYS A 273 33.14 1.66 -8.37
CA LYS A 273 32.32 2.86 -8.63
C LYS A 273 31.85 2.92 -10.09
N LEU A 274 32.74 2.68 -11.05
CA LEU A 274 32.45 2.66 -12.49
C LEU A 274 31.41 1.59 -12.87
N TRP A 275 31.64 0.34 -12.45
CA TRP A 275 30.72 -0.76 -12.75
C TRP A 275 29.38 -0.62 -12.03
N THR A 276 29.38 -0.06 -10.81
CA THR A 276 28.14 0.30 -10.11
C THR A 276 27.35 1.32 -10.91
N ALA A 277 27.96 2.41 -11.38
CA ALA A 277 27.28 3.44 -12.16
C ALA A 277 26.64 2.89 -13.45
N ALA A 278 27.37 2.07 -14.20
CA ALA A 278 26.79 1.34 -15.33
C ALA A 278 25.62 0.44 -14.92
N PHE A 279 25.81 -0.35 -13.86
CA PHE A 279 24.80 -1.30 -13.41
C PHE A 279 23.54 -0.64 -12.84
N VAL A 280 23.62 0.58 -12.30
CA VAL A 280 22.44 1.31 -11.79
C VAL A 280 21.84 2.28 -12.83
N GLY A 281 22.61 2.93 -13.68
CA GLY A 281 22.10 3.91 -14.66
C GLY A 281 21.57 3.32 -15.98
N ASP A 282 20.78 4.10 -16.72
CA ASP A 282 20.57 4.11 -18.19
C ASP A 282 21.71 4.79 -18.96
N GLY A 283 22.50 5.57 -18.24
CA GLY A 283 23.77 6.09 -18.69
C GLY A 283 24.65 6.42 -17.49
N LEU A 284 25.79 7.03 -17.77
CA LEU A 284 26.68 7.53 -16.73
C LEU A 284 27.15 8.95 -17.07
N LEU A 285 27.49 9.70 -16.03
CA LEU A 285 28.24 10.94 -16.14
C LEU A 285 29.60 10.71 -15.49
N MET A 286 30.65 10.72 -16.33
CA MET A 286 32.04 10.61 -15.88
C MET A 286 32.70 11.97 -16.02
N PRO A 287 33.31 12.52 -14.95
CA PRO A 287 34.14 13.70 -15.09
C PRO A 287 35.51 13.34 -15.70
N MET A 288 36.05 14.26 -16.50
CA MET A 288 37.39 14.15 -17.08
C MET A 288 38.47 13.94 -16.01
N GLY A 289 39.40 13.01 -16.29
CA GLY A 289 40.48 12.58 -15.41
C GLY A 289 40.13 11.36 -14.54
N PHE A 290 38.89 10.88 -14.56
CA PHE A 290 38.54 9.60 -13.91
C PHE A 290 39.08 8.39 -14.69
N GLU A 291 39.22 8.54 -16.02
CA GLU A 291 39.82 7.54 -16.90
C GLU A 291 41.28 7.23 -16.55
N ASP A 292 42.02 8.21 -16.03
CA ASP A 292 43.44 8.06 -15.64
C ASP A 292 43.59 7.17 -14.39
N ILE A 293 42.57 7.09 -13.53
CA ILE A 293 42.57 6.31 -12.29
C ILE A 293 42.17 4.85 -12.54
N VAL A 294 41.07 4.64 -13.27
CA VAL A 294 40.51 3.29 -13.49
C VAL A 294 41.14 2.59 -14.72
N GLY A 295 41.63 3.38 -15.68
CA GLY A 295 42.18 2.96 -16.96
C GLY A 295 41.16 3.04 -18.10
N GLU A 296 41.57 3.61 -19.23
CA GLU A 296 40.75 3.81 -20.43
C GLU A 296 40.00 2.55 -20.90
N GLN A 297 40.64 1.38 -20.85
CA GLN A 297 40.03 0.11 -21.25
C GLN A 297 38.78 -0.21 -20.40
N ALA A 298 38.82 0.02 -19.09
CA ALA A 298 37.69 -0.24 -18.21
C ALA A 298 36.52 0.70 -18.54
N VAL A 299 36.81 1.98 -18.81
CA VAL A 299 35.82 2.96 -19.27
C VAL A 299 35.18 2.52 -20.60
N ALA A 300 35.98 2.12 -21.57
CA ALA A 300 35.51 1.66 -22.88
C ALA A 300 34.67 0.35 -22.77
N GLU A 301 35.06 -0.60 -21.92
CA GLU A 301 34.27 -1.80 -21.61
C GLU A 301 32.92 -1.45 -20.99
N THR A 302 32.91 -0.58 -19.98
CA THR A 302 31.69 -0.12 -19.31
C THR A 302 30.77 0.64 -20.28
N ASN A 303 31.31 1.54 -21.11
CA ASN A 303 30.54 2.28 -22.11
C ASN A 303 29.99 1.36 -23.23
N ARG A 304 30.70 0.29 -23.60
CA ARG A 304 30.19 -0.76 -24.52
C ARG A 304 29.07 -1.57 -23.88
N TRP A 305 29.20 -1.95 -22.60
CA TRP A 305 28.16 -2.67 -21.86
C TRP A 305 26.86 -1.88 -21.77
N ILE A 306 26.94 -0.57 -21.48
CA ILE A 306 25.78 0.33 -21.51
C ILE A 306 25.17 0.39 -22.93
N ALA A 307 26.00 0.52 -23.98
CA ALA A 307 25.53 0.61 -25.36
C ALA A 307 24.79 -0.64 -25.87
N GLN A 308 25.23 -1.81 -25.43
CA GLN A 308 24.63 -3.10 -25.82
C GLN A 308 23.32 -3.40 -25.08
N ARG A 309 22.97 -2.62 -24.04
CA ARG A 309 21.77 -2.84 -23.25
C ARG A 309 20.54 -2.29 -23.96
N GLN A 310 19.63 -3.20 -24.36
CA GLN A 310 18.38 -2.82 -25.01
C GLN A 310 17.29 -2.46 -23.99
N GLY A 311 16.62 -1.33 -24.22
CA GLY A 311 15.48 -0.84 -23.42
C GLY A 311 15.87 0.00 -22.19
N ARG A 312 14.90 0.81 -21.72
CA ARG A 312 14.98 1.57 -20.45
C ARG A 312 15.21 0.60 -19.30
N ALA A 313 16.04 0.99 -18.32
CA ALA A 313 16.37 0.17 -17.16
C ALA A 313 15.12 -0.44 -16.56
N GLN A 314 15.17 -1.74 -16.28
CA GLN A 314 14.18 -2.36 -15.42
C GLN A 314 14.42 -1.97 -13.96
N ARG A 315 13.44 -2.25 -13.10
CA ARG A 315 13.51 -1.96 -11.66
C ARG A 315 14.79 -2.57 -11.07
N LEU A 316 15.63 -1.74 -10.45
CA LEU A 316 16.78 -2.20 -9.70
C LEU A 316 16.27 -2.80 -8.38
N GLN A 317 16.89 -3.88 -7.91
CA GLN A 317 16.53 -4.59 -6.69
C GLN A 317 17.77 -4.82 -5.83
N LEU A 318 17.64 -4.71 -4.52
CA LEU A 318 18.68 -5.05 -3.54
C LEU A 318 18.31 -6.42 -2.92
N LEU A 319 19.22 -7.39 -2.98
CA LEU A 319 19.03 -8.75 -2.45
C LEU A 319 19.80 -8.99 -1.14
N SER A 320 20.69 -8.08 -0.77
CA SER A 320 21.46 -8.07 0.47
C SER A 320 20.81 -7.13 1.50
N GLY A 321 20.77 -7.53 2.78
CA GLY A 321 20.50 -6.56 3.84
C GLY A 321 21.71 -5.64 4.08
N PRO A 322 21.55 -4.47 4.71
CA PRO A 322 22.64 -3.52 4.92
C PRO A 322 23.80 -4.07 5.78
N LEU A 323 23.51 -5.07 6.64
CA LEU A 323 24.48 -5.79 7.47
C LEU A 323 25.14 -7.00 6.78
N ALA A 324 24.87 -7.26 5.50
CA ALA A 324 25.56 -8.32 4.77
C ALA A 324 27.01 -7.92 4.47
N ASP A 325 27.93 -8.88 4.47
CA ASP A 325 29.32 -8.66 4.03
C ASP A 325 29.38 -8.16 2.58
N VAL A 326 28.49 -8.66 1.73
CA VAL A 326 28.41 -8.34 0.30
C VAL A 326 27.07 -7.71 -0.04
N THR A 327 27.12 -6.60 -0.78
CA THR A 327 25.94 -5.96 -1.36
C THR A 327 25.63 -6.58 -2.71
N ALA A 328 24.38 -6.98 -2.91
CA ALA A 328 23.93 -7.74 -4.06
C ALA A 328 22.78 -7.02 -4.77
N LEU A 329 23.06 -6.38 -5.90
CA LEU A 329 22.06 -5.70 -6.73
C LEU A 329 21.60 -6.62 -7.87
N PHE A 330 20.30 -6.81 -8.04
CA PHE A 330 19.73 -7.56 -9.16
C PHE A 330 19.06 -6.63 -10.18
N ARG A 331 19.27 -6.93 -11.46
CA ARG A 331 18.58 -6.32 -12.59
C ARG A 331 18.03 -7.42 -13.49
N GLY A 332 16.70 -7.47 -13.60
CA GLY A 332 15.99 -8.33 -14.53
C GLY A 332 15.99 -7.80 -15.96
N GLY A 333 15.33 -8.53 -16.86
CA GLY A 333 15.25 -8.22 -18.29
C GLY A 333 15.60 -9.44 -19.14
N SER A 334 15.94 -9.22 -20.41
CA SER A 334 16.38 -10.27 -21.35
C SER A 334 17.74 -10.89 -20.99
N ALA A 335 18.59 -10.15 -20.29
CA ALA A 335 19.88 -10.61 -19.77
C ALA A 335 19.95 -10.35 -18.25
N PRO A 336 19.28 -11.17 -17.42
CA PRO A 336 19.23 -10.97 -15.98
C PRO A 336 20.62 -11.14 -15.37
N ARG A 337 20.97 -10.23 -14.45
CA ARG A 337 22.28 -10.17 -13.81
C ARG A 337 22.16 -9.82 -12.33
N LEU A 338 23.01 -10.46 -11.56
CA LEU A 338 23.31 -10.13 -10.18
C LEU A 338 24.66 -9.42 -10.16
N PHE A 339 24.72 -8.22 -9.60
CA PHE A 339 25.94 -7.46 -9.41
C PHE A 339 26.27 -7.44 -7.92
N LEU A 340 27.31 -8.19 -7.57
CA LEU A 340 27.84 -8.25 -6.22
C LEU A 340 28.89 -7.16 -6.05
N VAL A 341 28.91 -6.53 -4.88
CA VAL A 341 29.84 -5.48 -4.50
C VAL A 341 30.32 -5.77 -3.09
N ASN A 342 31.63 -5.79 -2.86
CA ASN A 342 32.16 -5.64 -1.52
C ASN A 342 32.11 -4.14 -1.15
N PRO A 343 31.31 -3.72 -0.17
CA PRO A 343 31.29 -2.34 0.31
C PRO A 343 32.56 -1.96 1.11
N ASP A 344 33.23 -2.93 1.74
CA ASP A 344 34.43 -2.69 2.55
C ASP A 344 35.68 -2.57 1.67
N SER A 345 36.51 -1.55 1.91
CA SER A 345 37.74 -1.29 1.14
C SER A 345 39.01 -1.87 1.79
N GLY A 346 38.94 -2.45 2.98
CA GLY A 346 40.07 -3.05 3.71
C GLY A 346 39.93 -4.56 3.99
N ALA A 347 38.70 -5.08 4.09
CA ALA A 347 38.42 -6.49 4.37
C ALA A 347 37.80 -7.23 3.18
N ALA A 348 38.11 -8.53 3.07
CA ALA A 348 37.45 -9.41 2.11
C ALA A 348 36.08 -9.87 2.65
N ALA A 349 35.08 -9.97 1.78
CA ALA A 349 33.69 -10.20 2.15
C ALA A 349 33.19 -11.58 1.71
N THR A 350 32.53 -12.33 2.60
CA THR A 350 32.04 -13.68 2.29
C THR A 350 30.70 -13.63 1.57
N VAL A 351 30.54 -14.42 0.50
CA VAL A 351 29.31 -14.48 -0.28
C VAL A 351 28.41 -15.61 0.23
N ASP A 352 27.40 -15.29 1.03
CA ASP A 352 26.37 -16.25 1.42
C ASP A 352 25.42 -16.54 0.25
N TRP A 353 25.80 -17.53 -0.56
CA TRP A 353 25.00 -18.00 -1.69
C TRP A 353 23.69 -18.67 -1.29
N GLN A 354 23.50 -19.10 -0.04
CA GLN A 354 22.21 -19.64 0.43
C GLN A 354 21.23 -18.48 0.69
N ALA A 355 21.67 -17.43 1.38
CA ALA A 355 20.89 -16.20 1.53
C ALA A 355 20.62 -15.51 0.19
N LEU A 356 21.60 -15.44 -0.73
CA LEU A 356 21.38 -14.85 -2.05
C LEU A 356 20.45 -15.69 -2.95
N ARG A 357 20.60 -17.02 -2.97
CA ARG A 357 19.70 -17.91 -3.76
C ARG A 357 18.25 -17.86 -3.26
N SER A 358 18.02 -17.75 -1.96
CA SER A 358 16.66 -17.60 -1.39
C SER A 358 16.03 -16.22 -1.59
N ARG A 359 16.82 -15.21 -2.02
CA ARG A 359 16.36 -13.83 -2.28
C ARG A 359 16.34 -13.45 -3.76
N LEU A 360 16.90 -14.28 -4.64
CA LEU A 360 16.77 -14.10 -6.09
C LEU A 360 15.29 -14.23 -6.52
N PRO A 361 14.79 -13.39 -7.46
CA PRO A 361 13.36 -13.39 -7.78
C PRO A 361 12.85 -14.71 -8.37
N HIS A 362 11.85 -15.29 -7.68
CA HIS A 362 10.94 -16.44 -7.90
C HIS A 362 11.29 -17.56 -8.89
N SER A 363 11.83 -17.26 -10.07
CA SER A 363 12.23 -18.26 -11.07
C SER A 363 13.74 -18.38 -11.24
N TYR A 364 14.53 -17.40 -10.78
CA TYR A 364 15.98 -17.38 -10.94
C TYR A 364 16.72 -17.96 -9.74
N THR A 365 17.72 -18.79 -10.04
CA THR A 365 18.84 -19.15 -9.18
C THR A 365 20.15 -18.68 -9.81
N VAL A 366 21.26 -19.01 -9.18
CA VAL A 366 22.63 -18.87 -9.71
C VAL A 366 23.29 -20.25 -9.58
N SER A 367 23.75 -20.79 -10.70
CA SER A 367 24.32 -22.14 -10.78
C SER A 367 25.73 -22.07 -11.34
N ASP A 368 26.64 -22.83 -10.75
CA ASP A 368 28.02 -23.03 -11.24
C ASP A 368 28.05 -23.64 -12.65
N ALA A 369 26.93 -24.25 -13.11
CA ALA A 369 26.76 -24.76 -14.46
C ALA A 369 26.75 -23.67 -15.56
N ALA A 370 26.68 -22.38 -15.20
CA ALA A 370 26.74 -21.27 -16.16
C ALA A 370 28.16 -20.92 -16.66
N GLY A 371 29.18 -21.71 -16.28
CA GLY A 371 30.56 -21.60 -16.78
C GLY A 371 31.45 -20.56 -16.08
N ALA A 372 30.88 -19.77 -15.17
CA ALA A 372 31.63 -18.93 -14.24
C ALA A 372 31.47 -19.49 -12.82
N ALA A 373 32.59 -19.80 -12.16
CA ALA A 373 32.58 -20.23 -10.76
C ALA A 373 32.02 -19.10 -9.89
N LEU A 374 31.03 -19.40 -9.04
CA LEU A 374 30.44 -18.41 -8.15
C LEU A 374 31.48 -17.98 -7.10
N PRO A 375 31.81 -16.68 -6.96
CA PRO A 375 32.80 -16.24 -5.99
C PRO A 375 32.32 -16.55 -4.57
N GLY A 376 33.09 -17.33 -3.80
CA GLY A 376 32.79 -17.57 -2.38
C GLY A 376 33.21 -16.40 -1.48
N VAL A 377 34.17 -15.59 -1.93
CA VAL A 377 34.69 -14.39 -1.26
C VAL A 377 34.97 -13.33 -2.32
N LEU A 378 34.67 -12.06 -2.00
CA LEU A 378 35.11 -10.90 -2.79
C LEU A 378 36.27 -10.19 -2.07
N PRO A 379 37.38 -9.86 -2.77
CA PRO A 379 38.44 -9.01 -2.24
C PRO A 379 37.93 -7.63 -1.77
N PRO A 380 38.71 -6.89 -0.97
CA PRO A 380 38.40 -5.52 -0.58
C PRO A 380 38.09 -4.64 -1.79
N ALA A 381 37.00 -3.89 -1.73
CA ALA A 381 36.46 -3.02 -2.78
C ALA A 381 36.15 -3.68 -4.14
N ASP A 382 36.17 -5.01 -4.29
CA ASP A 382 35.90 -5.67 -5.58
C ASP A 382 34.38 -5.77 -5.89
N CYS A 383 34.05 -6.05 -7.15
CA CYS A 383 32.68 -6.28 -7.61
C CYS A 383 32.62 -7.36 -8.70
N SER A 384 31.52 -8.10 -8.75
CA SER A 384 31.34 -9.25 -9.66
C SER A 384 29.97 -9.26 -10.31
N LEU A 385 29.92 -9.40 -11.64
CA LEU A 385 28.69 -9.48 -12.42
C LEU A 385 28.36 -10.94 -12.76
N VAL A 386 27.44 -11.53 -12.00
CA VAL A 386 27.05 -12.95 -12.08
C VAL A 386 25.78 -13.12 -12.94
N PRO A 387 25.74 -14.08 -13.87
CA PRO A 387 24.52 -14.44 -14.61
C PRO A 387 23.52 -15.21 -13.73
N ALA A 388 22.25 -14.80 -13.76
CA ALA A 388 21.15 -15.51 -13.11
C ALA A 388 20.40 -16.41 -14.12
N VAL A 389 19.99 -17.62 -13.71
CA VAL A 389 19.42 -18.69 -14.55
C VAL A 389 18.28 -19.45 -13.83
N PRO A 390 17.28 -20.07 -14.50
CA PRO A 390 16.17 -20.75 -13.79
C PRO A 390 16.46 -22.11 -13.09
N ALA A 391 15.54 -22.62 -12.24
CA ALA A 391 15.70 -23.81 -11.33
C ALA A 391 14.78 -25.07 -11.60
N ALA A 392 14.93 -26.21 -10.88
CA ALA A 392 14.34 -27.57 -11.15
C ALA A 392 13.84 -28.43 -9.91
N THR A 393 13.15 -29.61 -10.07
CA THR A 393 12.20 -30.30 -9.07
C THR A 393 12.14 -31.89 -8.99
N VAL A 394 11.49 -32.59 -7.96
CA VAL A 394 11.57 -34.09 -7.57
C VAL A 394 10.34 -34.76 -6.74
N LYS A 395 9.99 -36.12 -6.74
CA LYS A 395 8.78 -36.85 -6.04
C LYS A 395 8.84 -38.43 -5.57
N GLY A 396 7.77 -39.18 -5.06
CA GLY A 396 7.75 -40.51 -4.21
C GLY A 396 6.71 -41.78 -4.35
N ALA A 397 6.45 -42.71 -3.33
CA ALA A 397 5.82 -44.15 -3.42
C ALA A 397 4.91 -44.85 -2.24
N ALA A 398 4.21 -46.06 -2.38
CA ALA A 398 3.10 -46.63 -1.45
C ALA A 398 2.62 -48.18 -1.31
N ASN A 399 1.78 -48.55 -0.27
CA ASN A 399 0.58 -49.52 -0.07
C ASN A 399 0.51 -51.10 0.11
N SER A 400 -0.63 -51.69 0.60
CA SER A 400 -0.95 -53.17 0.84
C SER A 400 -2.34 -53.74 0.33
N ALA A 401 -2.52 -55.09 0.25
CA ALA A 401 -3.12 -55.85 -0.89
C ALA A 401 -4.65 -56.08 -1.08
N GLY A 402 -5.47 -56.30 -0.04
CA GLY A 402 -6.90 -56.62 -0.22
C GLY A 402 -7.75 -55.35 -0.30
N ASP A 403 -7.50 -54.48 0.66
CA ASP A 403 -7.95 -53.09 0.64
C ASP A 403 -7.48 -52.42 -0.66
N GLN A 404 -6.25 -52.67 -1.12
CA GLN A 404 -5.71 -52.26 -2.43
C GLN A 404 -6.65 -52.38 -3.65
N ARG A 405 -7.73 -53.19 -3.70
CA ARG A 405 -8.62 -53.18 -4.89
C ARG A 405 -9.77 -52.15 -4.83
N LYS A 406 -10.47 -52.06 -3.69
CA LYS A 406 -11.37 -50.92 -3.42
C LYS A 406 -10.51 -49.65 -3.26
N THR A 407 -9.38 -49.81 -2.58
CA THR A 407 -8.18 -48.98 -2.45
C THR A 407 -7.80 -48.31 -3.77
N ILE A 408 -7.35 -49.10 -4.75
CA ILE A 408 -6.98 -48.65 -6.10
C ILE A 408 -8.17 -48.04 -6.83
N THR A 409 -9.40 -48.56 -6.68
CA THR A 409 -10.55 -47.95 -7.38
C THR A 409 -10.93 -46.59 -6.79
N ALA A 410 -10.80 -46.42 -5.47
CA ALA A 410 -10.98 -45.17 -4.76
C ALA A 410 -9.80 -44.22 -4.96
N ALA A 411 -8.56 -44.71 -5.06
CA ALA A 411 -7.34 -43.94 -5.30
C ALA A 411 -7.17 -43.55 -6.78
N LEU A 412 -7.67 -44.35 -7.73
CA LEU A 412 -7.85 -43.96 -9.14
C LEU A 412 -8.96 -42.93 -9.34
N ARG A 413 -9.84 -42.75 -8.34
CA ARG A 413 -10.90 -41.73 -8.29
C ARG A 413 -10.60 -40.59 -7.32
N ALA A 414 -9.54 -40.70 -6.52
CA ALA A 414 -9.13 -39.66 -5.61
C ALA A 414 -8.54 -38.50 -6.43
N PRO A 415 -8.68 -37.25 -5.96
CA PRO A 415 -7.95 -36.13 -6.53
C PRO A 415 -6.46 -36.48 -6.55
N ARG A 416 -5.86 -36.53 -7.75
CA ARG A 416 -4.42 -36.78 -7.90
C ARG A 416 -3.60 -35.56 -7.46
N ILE A 417 -4.24 -34.40 -7.44
CA ILE A 417 -3.73 -33.13 -6.95
C ILE A 417 -4.39 -32.84 -5.60
N ALA A 418 -3.60 -32.71 -4.54
CA ALA A 418 -4.08 -32.30 -3.23
C ALA A 418 -4.09 -30.76 -3.13
N ILE A 419 -5.08 -30.22 -2.40
CA ILE A 419 -5.30 -28.78 -2.19
C ILE A 419 -5.57 -28.57 -0.69
N GLU A 420 -4.64 -27.94 0.02
CA GLU A 420 -4.62 -27.89 1.49
C GLU A 420 -4.41 -26.46 2.04
N ASN A 421 -4.55 -26.28 3.36
CA ASN A 421 -4.21 -25.07 4.12
C ASN A 421 -4.66 -23.74 3.51
N ILE A 422 -5.92 -23.69 3.07
CA ILE A 422 -6.53 -22.50 2.46
C ILE A 422 -6.74 -21.41 3.52
N THR A 423 -6.15 -20.25 3.26
CA THR A 423 -6.20 -19.06 4.12
C THR A 423 -6.49 -17.79 3.33
N PRO A 424 -7.18 -16.79 3.90
CA PRO A 424 -7.75 -16.76 5.26
C PRO A 424 -8.96 -17.69 5.42
N SER A 425 -9.33 -18.06 6.64
CA SER A 425 -10.60 -18.77 6.89
C SER A 425 -11.02 -18.67 8.37
N VAL A 426 -12.33 -18.63 8.63
CA VAL A 426 -12.90 -18.63 9.99
C VAL A 426 -13.55 -19.98 10.27
N ASP A 427 -13.09 -20.66 11.31
CA ASP A 427 -13.54 -22.01 11.71
C ASP A 427 -13.60 -22.98 10.51
N HIS A 428 -12.51 -23.04 9.72
CA HIS A 428 -12.36 -23.84 8.50
C HIS A 428 -13.43 -23.58 7.43
N GLY A 429 -13.88 -22.32 7.28
CA GLY A 429 -14.88 -21.92 6.28
C GLY A 429 -16.33 -21.99 6.78
N ARG A 430 -16.56 -22.34 8.05
CA ARG A 430 -17.91 -22.36 8.64
C ARG A 430 -18.53 -20.96 8.79
N PHE A 431 -17.71 -19.91 8.92
CA PHE A 431 -18.16 -18.52 9.00
C PHE A 431 -17.42 -17.65 7.98
N PRO A 432 -18.06 -16.56 7.48
CA PRO A 432 -17.42 -15.67 6.53
C PRO A 432 -16.25 -14.93 7.17
N ILE A 433 -15.17 -14.76 6.39
CA ILE A 433 -14.26 -13.64 6.61
C ILE A 433 -14.98 -12.34 6.23
N LYS A 434 -14.59 -11.22 6.85
CA LYS A 434 -15.14 -9.89 6.55
C LYS A 434 -14.08 -8.98 5.95
N ARG A 435 -14.47 -8.22 4.93
CA ARG A 435 -13.64 -7.20 4.26
C ARG A 435 -14.47 -5.98 3.90
N ALA A 436 -13.83 -4.87 3.57
CA ALA A 436 -14.47 -3.71 2.95
C ALA A 436 -14.45 -3.85 1.42
N LEU A 437 -15.35 -3.14 0.73
CA LEU A 437 -15.36 -3.04 -0.73
C LEU A 437 -13.99 -2.55 -1.26
N GLY A 438 -13.47 -3.22 -2.28
CA GLY A 438 -12.16 -2.92 -2.88
C GLY A 438 -10.95 -3.53 -2.17
N ASP A 439 -11.09 -4.07 -0.95
CA ASP A 439 -9.99 -4.77 -0.27
C ASP A 439 -9.47 -5.93 -1.13
N ALA A 440 -8.15 -6.05 -1.28
CA ALA A 440 -7.53 -7.21 -1.91
C ALA A 440 -7.56 -8.42 -0.96
N ILE A 441 -8.31 -9.45 -1.30
CA ILE A 441 -8.26 -10.74 -0.59
C ILE A 441 -7.16 -11.58 -1.22
N VAL A 442 -6.03 -11.62 -0.51
CA VAL A 442 -4.95 -12.59 -0.75
C VAL A 442 -5.43 -13.96 -0.29
N VAL A 443 -5.63 -14.88 -1.23
CA VAL A 443 -5.90 -16.30 -0.94
C VAL A 443 -4.62 -17.08 -1.18
N GLN A 444 -4.27 -17.90 -0.20
CA GLN A 444 -3.16 -18.85 -0.31
C GLN A 444 -3.63 -20.27 -0.01
N ALA A 445 -3.03 -21.25 -0.67
CA ALA A 445 -3.29 -22.68 -0.51
C ALA A 445 -2.01 -23.47 -0.82
N ASP A 446 -1.93 -24.71 -0.33
CA ASP A 446 -0.86 -25.64 -0.69
C ASP A 446 -1.40 -26.56 -1.79
N VAL A 447 -0.72 -26.68 -2.94
CA VAL A 447 -1.20 -27.48 -4.10
C VAL A 447 -0.08 -28.32 -4.69
N LEU A 448 -0.24 -29.65 -4.66
CA LEU A 448 0.79 -30.64 -4.97
C LEU A 448 0.22 -31.90 -5.66
N MET A 449 1.03 -32.56 -6.49
CA MET A 449 0.70 -33.77 -7.29
C MET A 449 1.95 -34.64 -7.48
N ASP A 450 1.84 -35.96 -7.67
CA ASP A 450 2.95 -36.87 -8.03
C ASP A 450 3.51 -36.69 -9.48
N GLY A 451 4.53 -37.46 -9.89
CA GLY A 451 5.23 -37.31 -11.19
C GLY A 451 6.38 -36.29 -11.25
N HIS A 452 6.58 -35.60 -12.37
CA HIS A 452 7.51 -34.44 -12.50
C HIS A 452 6.91 -33.28 -13.31
N ASP A 453 5.79 -33.55 -13.98
CA ASP A 453 5.11 -32.61 -14.86
C ASP A 453 4.60 -31.38 -14.12
N HIS A 454 4.40 -30.30 -14.88
CA HIS A 454 3.90 -29.04 -14.36
C HIS A 454 2.41 -29.15 -14.03
N VAL A 455 2.02 -28.68 -12.85
CA VAL A 455 0.62 -28.38 -12.52
C VAL A 455 0.36 -26.89 -12.69
N ALA A 456 -0.90 -26.55 -12.94
CA ALA A 456 -1.44 -25.21 -12.88
C ALA A 456 -2.58 -25.15 -11.85
N ALA A 457 -2.82 -23.97 -11.28
CA ALA A 457 -3.88 -23.75 -10.31
C ALA A 457 -4.58 -22.41 -10.54
N ASN A 458 -5.88 -22.36 -10.24
CA ASN A 458 -6.74 -21.17 -10.27
C ASN A 458 -7.37 -20.95 -8.90
N LEU A 459 -7.41 -19.70 -8.46
CA LEU A 459 -8.37 -19.23 -7.47
C LEU A 459 -9.70 -19.04 -8.17
N LEU A 460 -10.72 -19.74 -7.70
CA LEU A 460 -12.11 -19.56 -8.13
C LEU A 460 -12.79 -18.60 -7.15
N TRP A 461 -13.48 -17.58 -7.66
CA TRP A 461 -14.32 -16.70 -6.84
C TRP A 461 -15.59 -16.25 -7.58
N ARG A 462 -16.62 -15.86 -6.82
CA ARG A 462 -17.89 -15.31 -7.34
C ARG A 462 -18.69 -14.59 -6.26
N ALA A 463 -19.63 -13.73 -6.67
CA ALA A 463 -20.75 -13.34 -5.82
C ALA A 463 -21.74 -14.51 -5.68
N VAL A 464 -22.52 -14.58 -4.59
CA VAL A 464 -23.43 -15.73 -4.37
C VAL A 464 -24.62 -15.81 -5.33
N ASP A 465 -24.92 -14.72 -6.04
CA ASP A 465 -25.93 -14.65 -7.10
C ASP A 465 -25.37 -14.98 -8.51
N GLU A 466 -24.05 -15.12 -8.65
CA GLU A 466 -23.40 -15.48 -9.91
C GLU A 466 -23.33 -17.00 -10.09
N ALA A 467 -23.90 -17.51 -11.19
CA ALA A 467 -23.84 -18.94 -11.52
C ALA A 467 -22.41 -19.38 -11.93
N LYS A 468 -21.67 -18.52 -12.64
CA LYS A 468 -20.33 -18.81 -13.15
C LYS A 468 -19.25 -18.40 -12.14
N TRP A 469 -18.19 -19.21 -12.06
CA TRP A 469 -16.99 -18.85 -11.32
C TRP A 469 -16.07 -17.97 -12.17
N ARG A 470 -15.48 -16.95 -11.56
CA ARG A 470 -14.36 -16.19 -12.10
C ARG A 470 -13.07 -16.91 -11.68
N ALA A 471 -12.17 -17.19 -12.63
CA ALA A 471 -10.91 -17.88 -12.37
C ALA A 471 -9.73 -16.90 -12.45
N VAL A 472 -8.87 -16.90 -11.43
CA VAL A 472 -7.62 -16.13 -11.39
C VAL A 472 -6.46 -17.12 -11.28
N PRO A 473 -5.56 -17.21 -12.27
CA PRO A 473 -4.39 -18.07 -12.20
C PRO A 473 -3.57 -17.79 -10.94
N MET A 474 -3.34 -18.81 -10.13
CA MET A 474 -2.50 -18.72 -8.96
C MET A 474 -1.04 -18.73 -9.37
N ARG A 475 -0.23 -17.94 -8.68
CA ARG A 475 1.22 -17.96 -8.78
C ARG A 475 1.78 -18.87 -7.69
N HIS A 476 2.56 -19.88 -8.09
CA HIS A 476 3.38 -20.67 -7.18
C HIS A 476 4.39 -19.75 -6.46
N LEU A 477 4.49 -19.88 -5.14
CA LEU A 477 5.40 -19.13 -4.27
C LEU A 477 6.63 -19.95 -3.83
N GLY A 478 6.69 -21.24 -4.22
CA GLY A 478 7.68 -22.20 -3.70
C GLY A 478 7.13 -23.04 -2.55
N ASN A 479 7.78 -24.18 -2.28
CA ASN A 479 7.36 -25.20 -1.30
C ASN A 479 5.85 -25.53 -1.39
N ASP A 480 5.38 -25.77 -2.62
CA ASP A 480 3.99 -26.08 -2.97
C ASP A 480 2.92 -25.07 -2.51
N ARG A 481 3.33 -23.90 -1.99
CA ARG A 481 2.44 -22.79 -1.66
C ARG A 481 2.06 -22.04 -2.94
N TRP A 482 0.78 -21.75 -3.11
CA TRP A 482 0.25 -20.96 -4.20
C TRP A 482 -0.50 -19.74 -3.66
N GLN A 483 -0.48 -18.66 -4.42
CA GLN A 483 -1.18 -17.42 -4.09
C GLN A 483 -1.88 -16.86 -5.31
N ALA A 484 -3.12 -16.43 -5.13
CA ALA A 484 -3.75 -15.44 -5.98
C ALA A 484 -4.36 -14.34 -5.10
N GLN A 485 -4.77 -13.26 -5.72
CA GLN A 485 -5.55 -12.23 -5.08
C GLN A 485 -6.75 -11.88 -5.95
N PHE A 486 -7.84 -11.49 -5.30
CA PHE A 486 -9.00 -10.91 -5.96
C PHE A 486 -9.53 -9.74 -5.13
N SER A 487 -10.13 -8.78 -5.81
CA SER A 487 -10.80 -7.64 -5.18
C SER A 487 -12.25 -7.64 -5.64
N PRO A 488 -13.21 -7.99 -4.77
CA PRO A 488 -14.63 -7.87 -5.06
C PRO A 488 -14.99 -6.43 -5.43
N ASP A 489 -15.67 -6.31 -6.56
CA ASP A 489 -16.22 -5.10 -7.15
C ASP A 489 -17.66 -4.81 -6.66
N ARG A 490 -18.23 -5.74 -5.87
CA ARG A 490 -19.61 -5.71 -5.37
C ARG A 490 -19.64 -5.89 -3.85
N MET A 491 -20.60 -5.24 -3.18
CA MET A 491 -20.90 -5.50 -1.77
C MET A 491 -21.78 -6.74 -1.59
N GLY A 492 -21.82 -7.27 -0.38
CA GLY A 492 -22.60 -8.45 -0.02
C GLY A 492 -21.79 -9.75 -0.03
N ARG A 493 -22.49 -10.87 -0.20
CA ARG A 493 -21.95 -12.22 0.00
C ARG A 493 -21.20 -12.72 -1.23
N HIS A 494 -20.02 -13.26 -0.97
CA HIS A 494 -19.12 -13.83 -1.97
C HIS A 494 -18.66 -15.22 -1.51
N SER A 495 -18.05 -15.96 -2.44
CA SER A 495 -17.49 -17.28 -2.19
C SER A 495 -16.21 -17.48 -2.99
N TYR A 496 -15.26 -18.23 -2.44
CA TYR A 496 -14.02 -18.60 -3.12
C TYR A 496 -13.56 -20.03 -2.81
N GLY A 497 -12.68 -20.56 -3.64
CA GLY A 497 -12.07 -21.88 -3.54
C GLY A 497 -10.88 -21.99 -4.50
N VAL A 498 -10.25 -23.16 -4.58
CA VAL A 498 -9.07 -23.39 -5.44
C VAL A 498 -9.31 -24.58 -6.37
N GLN A 499 -8.80 -24.48 -7.60
CA GLN A 499 -8.85 -25.49 -8.67
C GLN A 499 -7.42 -25.75 -9.16
N ALA A 500 -7.08 -26.99 -9.57
CA ALA A 500 -5.77 -27.31 -10.13
C ALA A 500 -5.80 -28.50 -11.10
N TRP A 501 -4.86 -28.57 -12.05
CA TRP A 501 -4.75 -29.62 -13.10
C TRP A 501 -3.31 -29.77 -13.63
N LEU A 502 -3.08 -30.74 -14.53
CA LEU A 502 -1.81 -31.04 -15.21
C LEU A 502 -1.65 -30.28 -16.56
N ASP A 503 -0.52 -29.62 -16.79
CA ASP A 503 -0.21 -28.88 -18.05
C ASP A 503 0.63 -29.73 -19.03
N VAL A 504 -0.04 -30.34 -20.01
CA VAL A 504 0.58 -31.34 -20.92
C VAL A 504 1.47 -30.72 -21.99
N TRP A 505 1.05 -29.62 -22.61
CA TRP A 505 1.83 -29.03 -23.70
C TRP A 505 3.11 -28.37 -23.21
N ARG A 506 3.08 -27.76 -22.02
CA ARG A 506 4.28 -27.23 -21.37
C ARG A 506 5.29 -28.33 -21.06
N SER A 507 4.83 -29.52 -20.64
CA SER A 507 5.68 -30.71 -20.52
C SER A 507 6.29 -31.15 -21.87
N TYR A 508 5.52 -31.21 -22.96
CA TYR A 508 6.02 -31.63 -24.28
C TYR A 508 7.06 -30.66 -24.89
N ARG A 509 6.73 -29.36 -24.96
CA ARG A 509 7.54 -28.37 -25.69
C ARG A 509 8.94 -28.20 -25.08
N GLU A 510 9.04 -28.44 -23.78
CA GLU A 510 10.31 -28.51 -23.03
C GLU A 510 11.17 -29.74 -23.38
N GLN A 511 10.57 -30.86 -23.80
CA GLN A 511 11.32 -32.07 -24.16
C GLN A 511 11.93 -31.98 -25.56
N LEU A 512 11.19 -31.47 -26.55
CA LEU A 512 11.68 -31.33 -27.93
C LEU A 512 12.91 -30.39 -27.99
N ARG A 513 12.85 -29.21 -27.35
CA ARG A 513 13.98 -28.25 -27.27
C ARG A 513 15.29 -28.90 -26.88
N LYS A 514 15.25 -29.77 -25.86
CA LYS A 514 16.43 -30.39 -25.26
C LYS A 514 17.09 -31.42 -26.17
N LYS A 515 16.32 -32.15 -26.99
CA LYS A 515 16.84 -33.18 -27.90
C LYS A 515 17.51 -32.59 -29.16
N VAL A 516 16.93 -31.53 -29.71
CA VAL A 516 17.46 -30.80 -30.87
C VAL A 516 18.84 -30.21 -30.58
N ALA A 517 18.95 -29.50 -29.45
CA ALA A 517 20.19 -28.85 -29.04
C ALA A 517 21.32 -29.85 -28.76
N ALA A 518 21.00 -31.11 -28.48
CA ALA A 518 21.96 -32.20 -28.32
C ALA A 518 22.43 -32.82 -29.66
N GLY A 519 21.98 -32.30 -30.81
CA GLY A 519 22.37 -32.81 -32.14
C GLY A 519 21.81 -34.20 -32.46
N LEU A 520 20.72 -34.60 -31.80
CA LEU A 520 20.06 -35.88 -32.04
C LEU A 520 19.14 -35.84 -33.27
N ASP A 521 18.86 -37.02 -33.81
CA ASP A 521 17.81 -37.23 -34.79
C ASP A 521 16.45 -37.16 -34.08
N VAL A 522 15.68 -36.09 -34.31
CA VAL A 522 14.42 -35.79 -33.58
C VAL A 522 13.15 -36.07 -34.40
N SER A 523 13.28 -36.97 -35.38
CA SER A 523 12.22 -37.39 -36.29
C SER A 523 10.97 -37.90 -35.60
N LEU A 524 11.14 -38.54 -34.43
CA LEU A 524 10.05 -39.08 -33.63
C LEU A 524 9.31 -37.98 -32.85
N GLU A 525 10.02 -36.97 -32.35
CA GLU A 525 9.45 -35.92 -31.51
C GLU A 525 8.77 -34.84 -32.33
N VAL A 526 9.25 -34.59 -33.54
CA VAL A 526 8.50 -33.83 -34.54
C VAL A 526 7.17 -34.54 -34.81
N GLU A 527 7.18 -35.88 -34.92
CA GLU A 527 5.97 -36.69 -35.11
C GLU A 527 5.03 -36.69 -33.89
N GLU A 528 5.54 -36.79 -32.65
CA GLU A 528 4.77 -36.62 -31.41
C GLU A 528 4.13 -35.23 -31.30
N GLY A 529 4.86 -34.19 -31.72
CA GLY A 529 4.38 -32.81 -31.76
C GLY A 529 3.21 -32.63 -32.72
N ARG A 530 3.31 -33.23 -33.92
CA ARG A 530 2.20 -33.24 -34.88
C ARG A 530 0.95 -33.89 -34.29
N LEU A 531 1.08 -34.99 -33.56
CA LEU A 531 -0.04 -35.65 -32.88
C LEU A 531 -0.68 -34.75 -31.80
N LEU A 532 0.14 -34.07 -30.99
CA LEU A 532 -0.36 -33.16 -29.93
C LEU A 532 -1.04 -31.92 -30.49
N VAL A 533 -0.45 -31.27 -31.50
CA VAL A 533 -1.04 -30.09 -32.15
C VAL A 533 -2.31 -30.49 -32.91
N SER A 534 -2.35 -31.67 -33.54
CA SER A 534 -3.59 -32.20 -34.15
C SER A 534 -4.68 -32.46 -33.11
N ALA A 535 -4.35 -33.05 -31.96
CA ALA A 535 -5.33 -33.31 -30.90
C ALA A 535 -5.85 -32.02 -30.23
N ALA A 536 -5.02 -30.98 -30.13
CA ALA A 536 -5.47 -29.66 -29.65
C ALA A 536 -6.29 -28.92 -30.71
N LEU A 537 -5.96 -29.08 -31.99
CA LEU A 537 -6.76 -28.55 -33.09
C LEU A 537 -8.15 -29.19 -33.11
N GLU A 538 -8.26 -30.49 -32.83
CA GLU A 538 -9.56 -31.16 -32.66
C GLU A 538 -10.38 -30.57 -31.49
N ARG A 539 -9.75 -30.15 -30.39
CA ARG A 539 -10.44 -29.46 -29.28
C ARG A 539 -10.78 -27.99 -29.57
N ALA A 540 -9.95 -27.29 -30.35
CA ALA A 540 -10.10 -25.86 -30.62
C ALA A 540 -11.01 -25.53 -31.82
N ARG A 541 -11.26 -26.50 -32.71
CA ARG A 541 -11.87 -26.31 -34.04
C ARG A 541 -13.21 -25.58 -34.02
N ASP A 542 -14.09 -25.91 -33.08
CA ASP A 542 -15.47 -25.41 -33.07
C ASP A 542 -15.64 -24.18 -32.15
N ASP A 543 -14.91 -24.11 -31.03
CA ASP A 543 -15.10 -23.09 -29.98
C ASP A 543 -14.03 -21.97 -29.97
N MET A 544 -12.87 -22.16 -30.62
CA MET A 544 -11.73 -21.22 -30.52
C MET A 544 -11.03 -20.98 -31.87
N PRO A 545 -11.64 -20.21 -32.80
CA PRO A 545 -11.17 -20.11 -34.19
C PRO A 545 -9.78 -19.46 -34.35
N PHE A 546 -9.42 -18.46 -33.53
CA PHE A 546 -8.09 -17.85 -33.57
C PHE A 546 -6.99 -18.85 -33.12
N THR A 547 -7.28 -19.58 -32.03
CA THR A 547 -6.45 -20.69 -31.55
C THR A 547 -6.29 -21.76 -32.60
N ALA A 548 -7.39 -22.26 -33.18
CA ALA A 548 -7.38 -23.28 -34.22
C ALA A 548 -6.52 -22.89 -35.43
N ASN A 549 -6.61 -21.64 -35.91
CA ASN A 549 -5.79 -21.14 -37.01
C ASN A 549 -4.28 -21.16 -36.69
N ALA A 550 -3.88 -20.82 -35.46
CA ALA A 550 -2.48 -20.90 -35.03
C ALA A 550 -1.98 -22.36 -34.99
N LEU A 551 -2.83 -23.31 -34.55
CA LEU A 551 -2.52 -24.74 -34.55
C LEU A 551 -2.42 -25.34 -35.97
N VAL A 552 -3.25 -24.87 -36.92
CA VAL A 552 -3.16 -25.25 -38.34
C VAL A 552 -1.85 -24.75 -38.96
N SER A 553 -1.54 -23.46 -38.83
CA SER A 553 -0.29 -22.88 -39.36
C SER A 553 0.95 -23.58 -38.79
N ALA A 554 0.90 -24.01 -37.52
CA ALA A 554 1.95 -24.83 -36.94
C ALA A 554 2.03 -26.21 -37.62
N LEU A 555 0.93 -26.95 -37.77
CA LEU A 555 0.91 -28.24 -38.48
C LEU A 555 1.45 -28.15 -39.92
N ASP A 556 1.15 -27.08 -40.64
CA ASP A 556 1.63 -26.89 -42.01
C ASP A 556 3.15 -26.63 -42.05
N ALA A 557 3.71 -25.88 -41.08
CA ALA A 557 5.14 -25.64 -40.96
C ALA A 557 5.95 -26.88 -40.56
N ILE A 558 5.32 -27.86 -39.90
CA ILE A 558 6.01 -29.02 -39.30
C ILE A 558 5.69 -30.35 -39.98
N GLY A 559 4.66 -30.40 -40.83
CA GLY A 559 4.14 -31.59 -41.49
C GLY A 559 2.97 -32.25 -40.75
N ARG A 560 2.28 -33.20 -41.40
CA ARG A 560 1.16 -33.96 -40.81
C ARG A 560 1.61 -35.29 -40.21
N PRO A 561 0.90 -35.84 -39.21
CA PRO A 561 1.28 -37.11 -38.59
C PRO A 561 1.31 -38.28 -39.58
N GLN A 562 2.25 -39.20 -39.38
CA GLN A 562 2.36 -40.47 -40.07
C GLN A 562 1.37 -41.51 -39.51
N SER A 563 1.07 -42.54 -40.31
CA SER A 563 0.15 -43.62 -39.89
C SER A 563 0.83 -44.60 -38.93
N PRO A 564 0.18 -44.99 -37.81
CA PRO A 564 0.81 -45.77 -36.75
C PRO A 564 1.12 -47.22 -37.16
N ALA A 565 2.31 -47.71 -36.78
CA ALA A 565 2.70 -49.09 -36.96
C ALA A 565 1.88 -50.06 -36.09
N SER A 566 1.52 -51.23 -36.64
CA SER A 566 0.64 -52.21 -35.99
C SER A 566 1.32 -52.90 -34.79
N ARG A 567 0.77 -52.71 -33.58
CA ARG A 567 1.29 -53.29 -32.32
C ARG A 567 1.24 -54.84 -32.30
N PRO A 568 2.28 -55.53 -31.78
CA PRO A 568 2.27 -56.98 -31.61
C PRO A 568 1.31 -57.43 -30.49
N ARG A 569 0.61 -58.55 -30.69
CA ARG A 569 -0.37 -59.10 -29.73
C ARG A 569 0.31 -60.01 -28.67
N PRO A 570 -0.13 -59.97 -27.39
CA PRO A 570 0.43 -60.84 -26.34
C PRO A 570 0.01 -62.30 -26.51
N ARG A 571 0.97 -63.22 -26.52
CA ARG A 571 0.74 -64.68 -26.56
C ARG A 571 0.32 -65.23 -25.19
N ARG A 572 -0.74 -66.05 -25.14
CA ARG A 572 -1.15 -66.80 -23.94
C ARG A 572 -0.83 -68.30 -24.06
N GLY A 573 -0.11 -68.85 -23.08
CA GLY A 573 -0.22 -70.26 -22.66
C GLY A 573 0.62 -71.35 -23.35
N ARG A 574 1.56 -71.93 -22.57
CA ARG A 574 2.15 -73.29 -22.65
C ARG A 574 2.78 -73.78 -23.97
N SER A 575 4.09 -73.66 -24.09
CA SER A 575 5.07 -74.74 -23.77
C SER A 575 6.51 -74.25 -24.07
N PRO A 576 7.56 -74.79 -23.42
CA PRO A 576 8.92 -74.28 -23.61
C PRO A 576 9.49 -74.71 -24.97
N ALA A 577 9.84 -73.73 -25.81
CA ALA A 577 10.67 -73.92 -26.99
C ALA A 577 12.16 -73.85 -26.60
N PRO A 578 13.07 -74.55 -27.30
CA PRO A 578 14.50 -74.49 -27.02
C PRO A 578 15.09 -73.10 -27.35
N PRO A 579 16.18 -72.68 -26.69
CA PRO A 579 16.79 -71.37 -26.91
C PRO A 579 17.49 -71.31 -28.28
N GLY A 580 17.08 -70.36 -29.14
CA GLY A 580 17.72 -70.17 -30.45
C GLY A 580 16.99 -69.31 -31.49
N GLY A 581 16.29 -68.25 -31.08
CA GLY A 581 15.58 -67.36 -32.02
C GLY A 581 15.85 -65.88 -31.77
N GLU A 582 16.32 -65.16 -32.79
CA GLU A 582 16.57 -63.71 -32.77
C GLU A 582 15.27 -62.88 -32.89
N PRO A 583 15.19 -61.66 -32.33
CA PRO A 583 14.03 -60.78 -32.47
C PRO A 583 13.94 -60.08 -33.84
N ALA A 584 12.72 -59.79 -34.30
CA ALA A 584 12.45 -59.15 -35.60
C ALA A 584 12.60 -57.61 -35.60
N ALA A 585 12.89 -57.04 -36.77
CA ALA A 585 13.26 -55.63 -36.96
C ALA A 585 12.06 -54.64 -37.12
N SER A 586 12.29 -53.38 -36.74
CA SER A 586 11.34 -52.25 -36.83
C SER A 586 11.54 -51.41 -38.11
N ALA A 587 10.47 -50.76 -38.59
CA ALA A 587 10.56 -49.74 -39.63
C ALA A 587 11.25 -48.45 -39.12
N ALA A 588 11.91 -47.72 -40.02
CA ALA A 588 12.69 -46.52 -39.71
C ALA A 588 11.95 -45.22 -40.11
N LEU A 589 12.08 -44.17 -39.28
CA LEU A 589 11.50 -42.85 -39.50
C LEU A 589 12.40 -41.95 -40.40
N PRO A 590 11.84 -41.00 -41.16
CA PRO A 590 12.59 -40.06 -41.98
C PRO A 590 13.15 -38.89 -41.15
N ARG A 591 14.40 -38.50 -41.42
CA ARG A 591 15.14 -37.46 -40.69
C ARG A 591 14.41 -36.12 -40.56
N SER A 592 14.40 -35.57 -39.36
CA SER A 592 13.82 -34.27 -38.99
C SER A 592 14.58 -33.08 -39.56
N GLU A 593 13.86 -31.98 -39.84
CA GLU A 593 14.46 -30.72 -40.28
C GLU A 593 14.45 -29.61 -39.21
N PRO A 594 15.46 -28.70 -39.20
CA PRO A 594 15.55 -27.62 -38.22
C PRO A 594 14.34 -26.67 -38.16
N ALA A 595 13.67 -26.41 -39.28
CA ALA A 595 12.53 -25.49 -39.33
C ALA A 595 11.24 -26.09 -38.74
N GLN A 596 11.01 -27.39 -38.94
CA GLN A 596 9.87 -28.10 -38.33
C GLN A 596 9.97 -28.07 -36.81
N VAL A 597 11.20 -28.24 -36.33
CA VAL A 597 11.58 -28.08 -34.94
C VAL A 597 11.32 -26.65 -34.46
N GLU A 598 11.80 -25.63 -35.18
CA GLU A 598 11.62 -24.23 -34.80
C GLU A 598 10.14 -23.84 -34.61
N ALA A 599 9.27 -24.27 -35.52
CA ALA A 599 7.84 -23.97 -35.47
C ALA A 599 7.10 -24.67 -34.31
N LEU A 600 7.41 -25.95 -34.02
CA LEU A 600 6.90 -26.68 -32.84
C LEU A 600 7.29 -25.99 -31.51
N LEU A 601 8.33 -25.17 -31.55
CA LEU A 601 8.91 -24.49 -30.40
C LEU A 601 8.55 -23.00 -30.33
N SER A 602 7.69 -22.50 -31.21
CA SER A 602 7.21 -21.12 -31.19
C SER A 602 6.30 -20.83 -29.97
N ASP A 603 6.31 -19.59 -29.49
CA ASP A 603 5.45 -19.16 -28.37
C ASP A 603 3.99 -18.89 -28.81
N ALA A 604 3.78 -18.50 -30.06
CA ALA A 604 2.45 -18.39 -30.65
C ALA A 604 1.68 -19.73 -30.60
N LEU A 605 2.35 -20.83 -30.98
CA LEU A 605 1.80 -22.19 -30.86
C LEU A 605 1.51 -22.56 -29.40
N ALA A 606 2.34 -22.13 -28.44
CA ALA A 606 2.14 -22.47 -27.04
C ALA A 606 0.98 -21.74 -26.37
N GLN A 607 0.75 -20.46 -26.69
CA GLN A 607 -0.44 -19.74 -26.24
C GLN A 607 -1.72 -20.39 -26.78
N ALA A 608 -1.71 -20.81 -28.06
CA ALA A 608 -2.81 -21.54 -28.66
C ALA A 608 -3.05 -22.90 -27.97
N MET A 609 -2.00 -23.67 -27.71
CA MET A 609 -2.09 -24.97 -27.03
C MET A 609 -2.56 -24.84 -25.56
N GLN A 610 -2.18 -23.76 -24.85
CA GLN A 610 -2.64 -23.49 -23.49
C GLN A 610 -4.13 -23.13 -23.45
N ALA A 611 -4.62 -22.35 -24.43
CA ALA A 611 -6.05 -22.06 -24.56
C ALA A 611 -6.88 -23.33 -24.87
N ALA A 612 -6.29 -24.29 -25.60
CA ALA A 612 -6.90 -25.57 -25.97
C ALA A 612 -6.47 -26.76 -25.09
N ASP A 613 -6.10 -26.51 -23.83
CA ASP A 613 -5.73 -27.57 -22.89
C ASP A 613 -6.97 -28.40 -22.47
N SER A 614 -6.72 -29.61 -21.98
CA SER A 614 -7.71 -30.63 -21.62
C SER A 614 -7.85 -30.84 -20.11
N HIS A 615 -7.13 -30.05 -19.30
CA HIS A 615 -7.06 -30.11 -17.84
C HIS A 615 -7.02 -31.54 -17.23
N PRO A 616 -6.07 -32.42 -17.60
CA PRO A 616 -6.01 -33.74 -17.00
C PRO A 616 -5.80 -33.71 -15.48
N PHE A 617 -6.43 -34.65 -14.78
CA PHE A 617 -6.38 -34.77 -13.31
C PHE A 617 -6.91 -33.55 -12.52
N GLU A 618 -7.83 -32.79 -13.12
CA GLU A 618 -8.47 -31.63 -12.48
C GLU A 618 -9.06 -31.95 -11.10
N ALA A 619 -8.79 -31.07 -10.14
CA ALA A 619 -9.26 -31.13 -8.75
C ALA A 619 -9.72 -29.74 -8.28
N THR A 620 -10.65 -29.71 -7.31
CA THR A 620 -11.13 -28.48 -6.65
C THR A 620 -11.17 -28.66 -5.13
N SER A 621 -10.98 -27.59 -4.38
CA SER A 621 -11.03 -27.59 -2.91
C SER A 621 -12.36 -28.12 -2.35
N ASP A 622 -12.30 -29.01 -1.35
CA ASP A 622 -13.46 -29.69 -0.76
C ASP A 622 -14.50 -28.74 -0.13
N ALA A 623 -14.05 -27.57 0.32
CA ALA A 623 -14.89 -26.54 0.92
C ALA A 623 -14.96 -25.30 0.02
N VAL A 624 -16.15 -24.65 0.04
CA VAL A 624 -16.35 -23.30 -0.49
C VAL A 624 -16.27 -22.32 0.66
N TYR A 625 -15.37 -21.35 0.57
CA TYR A 625 -15.08 -20.41 1.66
C TYR A 625 -15.94 -19.15 1.52
N PRO A 626 -16.79 -18.82 2.53
CA PRO A 626 -17.65 -17.65 2.47
C PRO A 626 -16.88 -16.35 2.79
N LEU A 627 -17.33 -15.26 2.16
CA LEU A 627 -16.82 -13.90 2.35
C LEU A 627 -18.00 -12.91 2.42
N VAL A 628 -17.92 -11.94 3.31
CA VAL A 628 -18.82 -10.78 3.37
C VAL A 628 -18.04 -9.51 3.10
N VAL A 629 -18.48 -8.75 2.09
CA VAL A 629 -17.91 -7.46 1.66
C VAL A 629 -18.89 -6.35 2.04
N GLU A 630 -18.48 -5.45 2.93
CA GLU A 630 -19.30 -4.33 3.41
C GLU A 630 -18.71 -2.97 2.97
N ARG A 631 -19.46 -1.89 3.16
CA ARG A 631 -18.98 -0.52 2.92
C ARG A 631 -17.89 -0.09 3.90
N ARG A 632 -17.18 1.01 3.60
CA ARG A 632 -16.03 1.50 4.36
C ARG A 632 -16.38 1.83 5.82
N GLU A 633 -17.58 2.33 6.06
CA GLU A 633 -18.05 2.75 7.39
C GLU A 633 -18.20 1.56 8.35
N ALA A 634 -18.27 0.33 7.82
CA ALA A 634 -18.17 -0.88 8.61
C ALA A 634 -16.82 -1.00 9.36
N ARG A 635 -15.74 -0.36 8.87
CA ARG A 635 -14.41 -0.36 9.50
C ARG A 635 -13.88 1.02 9.93
N PHE A 636 -14.40 2.10 9.35
CA PHE A 636 -13.93 3.46 9.60
C PHE A 636 -15.08 4.44 9.74
N ALA A 637 -15.32 4.89 10.96
CA ALA A 637 -16.28 5.93 11.28
C ALA A 637 -15.97 6.52 12.67
N SER A 638 -16.31 7.78 12.85
CA SER A 638 -16.32 8.49 14.12
C SER A 638 -17.78 8.74 14.51
N TRP A 639 -18.21 8.21 15.66
CA TRP A 639 -19.60 8.25 16.12
C TRP A 639 -19.81 9.27 17.26
N TYR A 640 -20.90 10.02 17.19
CA TYR A 640 -21.34 10.91 18.25
C TYR A 640 -22.74 10.50 18.72
N GLU A 641 -22.89 10.11 19.99
CA GLU A 641 -24.17 9.76 20.60
C GLU A 641 -24.77 10.99 21.30
N LEU A 642 -25.99 11.38 20.92
CA LEU A 642 -26.74 12.43 21.60
C LEU A 642 -28.20 12.03 21.82
N PHE A 643 -28.84 12.68 22.79
CA PHE A 643 -30.27 12.55 23.05
C PHE A 643 -31.00 13.71 22.35
N PRO A 644 -31.84 13.46 21.32
CA PRO A 644 -32.58 14.52 20.61
C PRO A 644 -33.38 15.43 21.55
N ARG A 645 -34.00 14.85 22.58
CA ARG A 645 -34.77 15.58 23.61
C ARG A 645 -33.97 16.60 24.45
N SER A 646 -32.63 16.56 24.40
CA SER A 646 -31.75 17.51 25.11
C SER A 646 -31.15 18.58 24.20
N GLN A 647 -31.52 18.63 22.91
CA GLN A 647 -30.93 19.58 21.96
C GLN A 647 -31.69 20.91 21.86
N SER A 648 -32.73 21.12 22.66
CA SER A 648 -33.48 22.39 22.69
C SER A 648 -32.55 23.57 23.02
N PRO A 649 -32.68 24.72 22.32
CA PRO A 649 -31.97 25.95 22.68
C PRO A 649 -32.51 26.58 23.98
N MET A 650 -33.68 26.16 24.48
CA MET A 650 -34.25 26.60 25.74
C MET A 650 -33.91 25.60 26.87
N PRO A 651 -33.14 26.00 27.91
CA PRO A 651 -32.74 25.07 28.97
C PRO A 651 -33.91 24.39 29.66
N GLY A 652 -33.87 23.05 29.74
CA GLY A 652 -34.89 22.21 30.37
C GLY A 652 -36.15 21.95 29.53
N ALA A 653 -36.28 22.51 28.32
CA ALA A 653 -37.35 22.16 27.40
C ALA A 653 -37.01 20.90 26.57
N HIS A 654 -38.03 20.12 26.20
CA HIS A 654 -37.84 18.94 25.36
C HIS A 654 -37.49 19.36 23.92
N GLY A 655 -36.34 18.90 23.43
CA GLY A 655 -35.90 19.12 22.05
C GLY A 655 -36.62 18.24 21.04
N THR A 656 -36.68 18.71 19.80
CA THR A 656 -37.30 18.07 18.63
C THR A 656 -36.23 17.60 17.64
N PHE A 657 -36.62 16.87 16.59
CA PHE A 657 -35.72 16.57 15.46
C PHE A 657 -35.21 17.84 14.74
N LEU A 658 -35.99 18.92 14.74
CA LEU A 658 -35.57 20.18 14.12
C LEU A 658 -34.48 20.89 14.95
N ASP A 659 -34.54 20.82 16.28
CA ASP A 659 -33.46 21.32 17.15
C ASP A 659 -32.15 20.54 16.95
N VAL A 660 -32.23 19.24 16.60
CA VAL A 660 -31.04 18.46 16.24
C VAL A 660 -30.39 18.96 14.95
N ILE A 661 -31.17 19.46 13.97
CA ILE A 661 -30.64 20.04 12.72
C ILE A 661 -29.72 21.22 13.04
N GLU A 662 -30.07 22.07 14.01
CA GLU A 662 -29.23 23.20 14.44
C GLU A 662 -27.88 22.77 15.04
N ARG A 663 -27.75 21.53 15.54
CA ARG A 663 -26.51 20.97 16.08
C ARG A 663 -25.63 20.28 15.04
N LEU A 664 -26.17 19.87 13.88
CA LEU A 664 -25.41 19.19 12.83
C LEU A 664 -24.12 19.93 12.39
N PRO A 665 -24.09 21.27 12.20
CA PRO A 665 -22.86 21.97 11.82
C PRO A 665 -21.74 21.79 12.84
N ALA A 666 -22.04 21.88 14.14
CA ALA A 666 -21.04 21.75 15.21
C ALA A 666 -20.48 20.32 15.31
N ILE A 667 -21.33 19.30 15.13
CA ILE A 667 -20.95 17.89 15.19
C ILE A 667 -20.13 17.50 13.94
N ARG A 668 -20.55 17.96 12.75
CA ARG A 668 -19.75 17.88 11.51
C ARG A 668 -18.39 18.54 11.69
N ASP A 669 -18.32 19.72 12.31
CA ASP A 669 -17.08 20.46 12.52
C ASP A 669 -16.17 19.81 13.56
N MET A 670 -16.69 18.97 14.46
CA MET A 670 -15.89 18.05 15.27
C MET A 670 -15.38 16.83 14.48
N GLY A 671 -15.83 16.63 13.24
CA GLY A 671 -15.35 15.59 12.34
C GLY A 671 -15.96 14.21 12.59
N PHE A 672 -17.19 14.14 13.09
CA PHE A 672 -17.96 12.90 13.17
C PHE A 672 -18.60 12.56 11.82
N ASP A 673 -18.80 11.25 11.60
CA ASP A 673 -19.40 10.69 10.38
C ASP A 673 -20.79 10.06 10.67
N VAL A 674 -21.03 9.64 11.93
CA VAL A 674 -22.27 8.99 12.36
C VAL A 674 -22.85 9.70 13.59
N LEU A 675 -24.12 10.04 13.52
CA LEU A 675 -24.93 10.53 14.63
C LEU A 675 -25.79 9.39 15.17
N TYR A 676 -25.54 8.96 16.39
CA TYR A 676 -26.25 7.85 17.03
C TYR A 676 -27.29 8.37 18.02
N PHE A 677 -28.53 7.92 17.89
CA PHE A 677 -29.60 8.22 18.83
C PHE A 677 -29.98 6.99 19.67
N PRO A 678 -30.16 7.15 20.99
CA PRO A 678 -31.01 6.27 21.80
C PRO A 678 -32.42 6.13 21.19
N PRO A 679 -33.25 5.17 21.65
CA PRO A 679 -34.57 4.94 21.05
C PRO A 679 -35.42 6.21 20.92
N ILE A 680 -35.92 6.48 19.71
CA ILE A 680 -36.70 7.67 19.36
C ILE A 680 -38.22 7.47 19.46
N HIS A 681 -38.64 6.40 20.15
CA HIS A 681 -40.00 5.88 20.17
C HIS A 681 -40.80 6.40 21.38
N PRO A 682 -42.15 6.32 21.38
CA PRO A 682 -42.98 6.66 22.54
C PRO A 682 -42.52 5.94 23.81
N ILE A 683 -42.46 6.64 24.95
CA ILE A 683 -41.95 6.10 26.23
C ILE A 683 -43.11 5.72 27.16
N GLY A 684 -43.05 4.53 27.75
CA GLY A 684 -44.06 4.02 28.68
C GLY A 684 -44.29 4.92 29.91
N LEU A 685 -45.48 4.84 30.51
CA LEU A 685 -45.88 5.60 31.69
C LEU A 685 -45.85 4.73 32.95
N ARG A 686 -46.22 3.45 32.82
CA ARG A 686 -46.23 2.49 33.92
C ARG A 686 -44.82 2.10 34.33
N ASN A 687 -44.56 2.16 35.65
CA ASN A 687 -43.24 1.95 36.25
C ASN A 687 -42.13 2.87 35.71
N ARG A 688 -42.48 3.98 35.03
CA ARG A 688 -41.50 4.92 34.45
C ARG A 688 -40.48 5.35 35.50
N LYS A 689 -39.20 5.24 35.14
CA LYS A 689 -38.07 5.70 35.97
C LYS A 689 -38.02 7.23 36.04
N GLY A 690 -37.87 7.76 37.25
CA GLY A 690 -37.59 9.17 37.48
C GLY A 690 -36.10 9.49 37.48
N ARG A 691 -35.78 10.78 37.70
CA ARG A 691 -34.40 11.30 37.74
C ARG A 691 -33.48 10.44 38.62
N ASN A 692 -32.21 10.30 38.22
CA ASN A 692 -31.23 9.43 38.88
C ASN A 692 -31.68 7.95 39.05
N ASN A 693 -32.41 7.40 38.07
CA ASN A 693 -32.91 6.01 38.07
C ASN A 693 -33.87 5.74 39.27
N ALA A 694 -34.63 6.75 39.69
CA ALA A 694 -35.63 6.60 40.75
C ALA A 694 -36.76 5.65 40.31
N LEU A 695 -37.26 4.83 41.24
CA LEU A 695 -38.37 3.88 40.98
C LEU A 695 -39.74 4.55 40.81
N GLN A 696 -39.84 5.86 41.02
CA GLN A 696 -41.04 6.65 40.82
C GLN A 696 -40.65 7.91 40.04
N ALA A 697 -41.30 8.12 38.90
CA ALA A 697 -41.18 9.35 38.11
C ALA A 697 -42.02 10.48 38.72
N GLY A 698 -41.48 11.71 38.67
CA GLY A 698 -42.27 12.93 38.81
C GLY A 698 -43.23 13.14 37.62
N PRO A 699 -44.17 14.10 37.70
CA PRO A 699 -45.13 14.36 36.63
C PRO A 699 -44.45 14.82 35.32
N ASP A 700 -43.32 15.53 35.44
CA ASP A 700 -42.56 16.10 34.33
C ASP A 700 -41.31 15.28 33.97
N ASP A 701 -41.12 14.10 34.57
CA ASP A 701 -39.94 13.26 34.30
C ASP A 701 -40.11 12.54 32.94
N PRO A 702 -39.15 12.69 32.01
CA PRO A 702 -39.28 12.21 30.63
C PRO A 702 -39.09 10.68 30.52
N GLY A 703 -38.62 10.01 31.58
CA GLY A 703 -38.39 8.57 31.60
C GLY A 703 -37.18 8.11 30.79
N SER A 704 -36.96 6.79 30.78
CA SER A 704 -35.93 6.13 29.98
C SER A 704 -36.39 5.95 28.53
N PRO A 705 -35.63 6.42 27.51
CA PRO A 705 -35.95 6.13 26.10
C PRO A 705 -36.03 4.63 25.80
N TYR A 706 -35.25 3.82 26.54
CA TYR A 706 -35.23 2.37 26.43
C TYR A 706 -36.53 1.69 26.93
N ALA A 707 -37.44 2.41 27.59
CA ALA A 707 -38.78 1.94 27.95
C ALA A 707 -39.77 2.13 26.78
N ILE A 708 -39.45 1.48 25.65
CA ILE A 708 -40.13 1.65 24.36
C ILE A 708 -41.58 1.17 24.43
N GLY A 709 -42.50 2.01 23.97
CA GLY A 709 -43.91 1.72 23.75
C GLY A 709 -44.85 2.48 24.67
N SER A 710 -45.91 3.03 24.09
CA SER A 710 -47.06 3.56 24.80
C SER A 710 -48.32 3.40 23.95
N ALA A 711 -49.47 3.92 24.40
CA ALA A 711 -50.69 4.00 23.58
C ALA A 711 -50.52 4.81 22.27
N GLN A 712 -49.40 5.55 22.10
CA GLN A 712 -49.09 6.33 20.90
C GLN A 712 -48.27 5.56 19.86
N GLY A 713 -47.78 4.35 20.17
CA GLY A 713 -47.05 3.50 19.22
C GLY A 713 -45.93 2.69 19.85
N GLY A 714 -45.25 1.90 19.00
CA GLY A 714 -44.15 1.01 19.37
C GLY A 714 -42.83 1.35 18.69
N HIS A 715 -42.07 0.31 18.31
CA HIS A 715 -40.74 0.44 17.70
C HIS A 715 -40.74 1.03 16.27
N ASP A 716 -41.91 1.15 15.64
CA ASP A 716 -42.16 1.74 14.32
C ASP A 716 -42.76 3.17 14.41
N ALA A 717 -42.87 3.72 15.62
CA ALA A 717 -43.39 5.05 15.88
C ALA A 717 -42.31 6.04 16.35
N VAL A 718 -42.57 7.33 16.16
CA VAL A 718 -41.78 8.45 16.70
C VAL A 718 -42.42 8.93 18.00
N HIS A 719 -41.60 9.30 18.99
CA HIS A 719 -42.06 9.94 20.22
C HIS A 719 -42.69 11.31 19.90
N PRO A 720 -43.96 11.61 20.26
CA PRO A 720 -44.64 12.82 19.78
C PRO A 720 -43.95 14.15 20.12
N GLU A 721 -43.26 14.23 21.26
CA GLU A 721 -42.46 15.42 21.64
C GLU A 721 -41.17 15.61 20.83
N LEU A 722 -40.73 14.60 20.05
CA LEU A 722 -39.64 14.76 19.07
C LEU A 722 -40.12 15.34 17.74
N GLY A 723 -41.43 15.30 17.47
CA GLY A 723 -42.05 15.67 16.20
C GLY A 723 -42.73 14.50 15.51
N SER A 724 -42.86 14.60 14.19
CA SER A 724 -43.49 13.62 13.31
C SER A 724 -42.46 12.75 12.58
N LEU A 725 -42.96 11.75 11.83
CA LEU A 725 -42.12 10.97 10.90
C LEU A 725 -41.57 11.83 9.74
N ASP A 726 -42.27 12.90 9.36
CA ASP A 726 -41.79 13.82 8.33
C ASP A 726 -40.67 14.73 8.86
N ASP A 727 -40.74 15.15 10.13
CA ASP A 727 -39.62 15.86 10.80
C ASP A 727 -38.38 14.95 10.93
N PHE A 728 -38.57 13.64 11.15
CA PHE A 728 -37.49 12.67 11.09
C PHE A 728 -36.89 12.55 9.68
N ARG A 729 -37.72 12.52 8.62
CA ARG A 729 -37.25 12.50 7.22
C ARG A 729 -36.48 13.78 6.85
N GLU A 730 -36.90 14.91 7.38
CA GLU A 730 -36.20 16.20 7.22
C GLU A 730 -34.85 16.19 7.93
N LEU A 731 -34.77 15.71 9.17
CA LEU A 731 -33.50 15.49 9.87
C LEU A 731 -32.59 14.50 9.11
N MET A 732 -33.14 13.41 8.57
CA MET A 732 -32.39 12.47 7.71
C MET A 732 -31.88 13.14 6.42
N ARG A 733 -32.60 14.13 5.86
CA ARG A 733 -32.15 14.93 4.71
C ARG A 733 -31.02 15.87 5.11
N ALA A 734 -31.19 16.63 6.18
CA ALA A 734 -30.18 17.56 6.69
C ALA A 734 -28.88 16.84 7.08
N ALA A 735 -28.96 15.69 7.77
CA ALA A 735 -27.79 14.88 8.12
C ALA A 735 -26.97 14.48 6.87
N ARG A 736 -27.64 14.03 5.80
CA ARG A 736 -26.98 13.72 4.51
C ARG A 736 -26.35 14.96 3.85
N GLU A 737 -26.97 16.13 3.95
CA GLU A 737 -26.40 17.40 3.46
C GLU A 737 -25.18 17.87 4.27
N HIS A 738 -24.97 17.31 5.46
CA HIS A 738 -23.79 17.50 6.32
C HIS A 738 -22.77 16.35 6.25
N ASP A 739 -22.89 15.43 5.28
CA ASP A 739 -22.08 14.21 5.14
C ASP A 739 -22.14 13.26 6.38
N MET A 740 -23.27 13.27 7.09
CA MET A 740 -23.51 12.46 8.29
C MET A 740 -24.59 11.40 8.08
N GLU A 741 -24.34 10.21 8.63
CA GLU A 741 -25.33 9.13 8.72
C GLU A 741 -26.00 9.11 10.09
N ILE A 742 -27.29 8.79 10.17
CA ILE A 742 -27.97 8.54 11.44
C ILE A 742 -28.01 7.04 11.72
N ALA A 743 -27.53 6.65 12.90
CA ALA A 743 -27.68 5.33 13.47
C ALA A 743 -28.76 5.33 14.55
N LEU A 744 -29.72 4.41 14.47
CA LEU A 744 -30.74 4.25 15.50
C LEU A 744 -30.39 3.12 16.46
N ASP A 745 -30.76 3.29 17.73
CA ASP A 745 -30.84 2.18 18.66
C ASP A 745 -31.91 1.16 18.25
N PHE A 746 -31.60 -0.13 18.40
CA PHE A 746 -32.56 -1.23 18.25
C PHE A 746 -32.54 -2.11 19.50
N ALA A 747 -33.24 -1.66 20.54
CA ALA A 747 -33.48 -2.41 21.76
C ALA A 747 -34.72 -3.29 21.67
N ILE A 748 -34.52 -4.61 21.60
CA ILE A 748 -35.63 -5.58 21.61
C ILE A 748 -36.11 -5.78 23.06
N GLN A 749 -37.03 -4.91 23.48
CA GLN A 749 -37.70 -4.89 24.77
C GLN A 749 -38.93 -3.98 24.70
N CYS A 750 -39.83 -4.06 25.67
CA CYS A 750 -41.08 -3.32 25.67
C CYS A 750 -41.34 -2.72 27.05
N SER A 751 -41.93 -1.52 27.11
CA SER A 751 -42.57 -1.05 28.34
C SER A 751 -43.84 -1.89 28.62
N PRO A 752 -44.36 -1.89 29.87
CA PRO A 752 -45.65 -2.50 30.19
C PRO A 752 -46.87 -1.89 29.46
N ASP A 753 -46.68 -0.77 28.74
CA ASP A 753 -47.71 -0.07 27.96
C ASP A 753 -47.52 -0.22 26.43
N HIS A 754 -46.52 -0.99 25.96
CA HIS A 754 -46.28 -1.22 24.53
C HIS A 754 -47.44 -2.02 23.89
N PRO A 755 -47.96 -1.65 22.70
CA PRO A 755 -49.12 -2.29 22.07
C PRO A 755 -49.06 -3.82 21.95
N TRP A 756 -47.88 -4.37 21.62
CA TRP A 756 -47.65 -5.82 21.55
C TRP A 756 -48.03 -6.60 22.83
N LEU A 757 -48.02 -6.00 24.02
CA LEU A 757 -48.46 -6.72 25.25
C LEU A 757 -49.96 -7.04 25.22
N ALA A 758 -50.77 -6.21 24.54
CA ALA A 758 -52.20 -6.43 24.36
C ALA A 758 -52.51 -7.22 23.06
N GLU A 759 -51.77 -6.96 21.98
CA GLU A 759 -52.01 -7.53 20.66
C GLU A 759 -51.37 -8.90 20.42
N ARG A 760 -50.27 -9.19 21.13
CA ARG A 760 -49.41 -10.37 20.98
C ARG A 760 -48.90 -10.88 22.34
N PRO A 761 -49.79 -11.17 23.31
CA PRO A 761 -49.38 -11.61 24.64
C PRO A 761 -48.56 -12.91 24.60
N GLU A 762 -48.67 -13.75 23.57
CA GLU A 762 -47.88 -14.98 23.42
C GLU A 762 -46.37 -14.74 23.21
N TRP A 763 -45.96 -13.51 22.90
CA TRP A 763 -44.55 -13.13 22.73
C TRP A 763 -43.83 -12.85 24.06
N PHE A 764 -44.47 -12.99 25.22
CA PHE A 764 -43.91 -12.61 26.52
C PHE A 764 -44.04 -13.71 27.59
N ASP A 765 -43.11 -13.76 28.53
CA ASP A 765 -43.13 -14.69 29.67
C ASP A 765 -44.02 -14.15 30.80
N TRP A 766 -45.27 -14.61 30.81
CA TRP A 766 -46.25 -14.32 31.85
C TRP A 766 -46.12 -15.29 33.03
N ARG A 767 -46.01 -14.76 34.24
CA ARG A 767 -46.06 -15.55 35.47
C ARG A 767 -47.48 -16.11 35.69
N ALA A 768 -47.58 -17.15 36.52
CA ALA A 768 -48.83 -17.84 36.82
C ALA A 768 -49.92 -16.95 37.48
N ASP A 769 -49.56 -15.78 38.02
CA ASP A 769 -50.47 -14.78 38.57
C ASP A 769 -50.89 -13.70 37.54
N GLY A 770 -50.44 -13.81 36.29
CA GLY A 770 -50.68 -12.81 35.24
C GLY A 770 -49.75 -11.59 35.30
N SER A 771 -48.74 -11.58 36.18
CA SER A 771 -47.71 -10.53 36.17
C SER A 771 -46.56 -10.86 35.20
N LEU A 772 -45.87 -9.83 34.71
CA LEU A 772 -44.71 -9.99 33.83
C LEU A 772 -43.41 -10.06 34.64
N ARG A 773 -42.41 -10.77 34.11
CA ARG A 773 -41.02 -10.60 34.57
C ARG A 773 -40.43 -9.34 33.92
N TYR A 774 -40.12 -8.34 34.74
CA TYR A 774 -39.31 -7.20 34.31
C TYR A 774 -37.90 -7.66 33.92
N ALA A 775 -37.22 -6.91 33.05
CA ALA A 775 -35.90 -7.29 32.58
C ALA A 775 -34.81 -7.08 33.67
N GLU A 776 -33.82 -7.97 33.70
CA GLU A 776 -32.64 -7.84 34.55
C GLU A 776 -31.37 -8.12 33.72
N ASN A 777 -30.30 -7.39 34.00
CA ASN A 777 -28.94 -7.74 33.58
C ASN A 777 -28.04 -7.66 34.84
N PRO A 778 -28.00 -8.72 35.67
CA PRO A 778 -27.53 -8.64 37.05
C PRO A 778 -26.13 -8.01 37.19
N PRO A 779 -25.95 -7.00 38.07
CA PRO A 779 -26.87 -6.57 39.13
C PRO A 779 -27.93 -5.52 38.72
N LYS A 780 -27.98 -5.04 37.46
CA LYS A 780 -28.96 -4.05 37.00
C LYS A 780 -30.37 -4.66 36.90
N ARG A 781 -31.37 -3.89 37.35
CA ARG A 781 -32.81 -4.19 37.21
C ARG A 781 -33.48 -3.06 36.45
N TYR A 782 -34.47 -3.43 35.63
CA TYR A 782 -35.18 -2.51 34.76
C TYR A 782 -36.69 -2.74 34.92
N GLU A 783 -37.25 -2.23 36.02
CA GLU A 783 -38.66 -2.39 36.40
C GLU A 783 -39.64 -1.73 35.41
N ASP A 784 -39.13 -0.88 34.51
CA ASP A 784 -39.81 -0.14 33.45
C ASP A 784 -39.90 -0.91 32.10
N ILE A 785 -39.31 -2.10 31.98
CA ILE A 785 -39.31 -2.91 30.75
C ILE A 785 -39.49 -4.41 30.97
N VAL A 786 -39.96 -5.09 29.91
CA VAL A 786 -40.11 -6.54 29.78
C VAL A 786 -39.50 -7.01 28.45
N ASN A 787 -38.98 -8.23 28.42
CA ASN A 787 -38.35 -8.81 27.22
C ASN A 787 -39.31 -9.76 26.50
N PRO A 788 -39.37 -9.75 25.15
CA PRO A 788 -40.00 -10.81 24.38
C PRO A 788 -39.31 -12.17 24.59
N ASP A 789 -40.09 -13.25 24.69
CA ASP A 789 -39.61 -14.64 24.73
C ASP A 789 -39.59 -15.25 23.32
N PHE A 790 -38.38 -15.40 22.79
CA PHE A 790 -38.11 -15.94 21.46
C PHE A 790 -38.43 -17.42 21.29
N TYR A 791 -38.55 -18.17 22.40
CA TYR A 791 -38.79 -19.61 22.41
C TYR A 791 -39.89 -19.99 23.40
N SER A 792 -40.87 -19.10 23.60
CA SER A 792 -42.02 -19.30 24.48
C SER A 792 -42.63 -20.69 24.26
N PRO A 793 -42.70 -21.54 25.30
CA PRO A 793 -43.30 -22.88 25.20
C PRO A 793 -44.82 -22.81 24.99
N LEU A 794 -45.41 -21.62 25.14
CA LEU A 794 -46.82 -21.34 24.88
C LEU A 794 -47.08 -20.93 23.41
N ALA A 795 -46.03 -20.57 22.65
CA ALA A 795 -46.13 -20.16 21.26
C ALA A 795 -45.80 -21.29 20.29
N SER A 796 -46.64 -21.49 19.27
CA SER A 796 -46.35 -22.41 18.17
C SER A 796 -45.20 -21.90 17.30
N ALA A 797 -44.52 -22.78 16.55
CA ALA A 797 -43.42 -22.38 15.66
C ALA A 797 -43.79 -21.25 14.66
N PRO A 798 -45.01 -21.21 14.05
CA PRO A 798 -45.45 -20.07 13.26
C PRO A 798 -45.55 -18.75 14.03
N GLN A 799 -45.95 -18.78 15.31
CA GLN A 799 -46.02 -17.59 16.19
C GLN A 799 -44.64 -17.11 16.64
N GLN A 800 -43.73 -18.03 16.98
CA GLN A 800 -42.32 -17.70 17.24
C GLN A 800 -41.69 -17.05 15.99
N ALA A 801 -41.92 -17.61 14.80
CA ALA A 801 -41.50 -17.02 13.54
C ALA A 801 -42.23 -15.71 13.19
N ALA A 802 -43.36 -15.39 13.82
CA ALA A 802 -44.04 -14.10 13.65
C ALA A 802 -43.35 -12.98 14.45
N LEU A 803 -42.90 -13.26 15.68
CA LEU A 803 -42.05 -12.33 16.45
C LEU A 803 -40.77 -12.00 15.68
N TRP A 804 -40.08 -13.01 15.15
CA TRP A 804 -38.85 -12.82 14.37
C TRP A 804 -39.08 -11.94 13.15
N ARG A 805 -40.17 -12.16 12.40
CA ARG A 805 -40.57 -11.33 11.25
C ARG A 805 -40.94 -9.91 11.66
N ALA A 806 -41.72 -9.71 12.72
CA ALA A 806 -42.05 -8.36 13.20
C ALA A 806 -40.80 -7.55 13.56
N LEU A 807 -39.82 -8.17 14.23
CA LEU A 807 -38.56 -7.53 14.59
C LEU A 807 -37.69 -7.19 13.36
N ARG A 808 -37.69 -8.04 12.32
CA ARG A 808 -37.10 -7.73 11.01
C ARG A 808 -37.83 -6.57 10.33
N ASP A 809 -39.16 -6.58 10.35
CA ASP A 809 -40.00 -5.61 9.64
C ASP A 809 -39.90 -4.21 10.26
N VAL A 810 -39.67 -4.11 11.58
CA VAL A 810 -39.26 -2.85 12.24
C VAL A 810 -37.94 -2.32 11.68
N VAL A 811 -36.92 -3.17 11.51
CA VAL A 811 -35.63 -2.75 10.93
C VAL A 811 -35.82 -2.30 9.49
N LEU A 812 -36.59 -3.03 8.68
CA LEU A 812 -36.87 -2.67 7.28
C LEU A 812 -37.67 -1.36 7.17
N PHE A 813 -38.65 -1.13 8.04
CA PHE A 813 -39.40 0.13 8.09
C PHE A 813 -38.48 1.36 8.27
N TRP A 814 -37.48 1.27 9.15
CA TRP A 814 -36.50 2.34 9.33
C TRP A 814 -35.49 2.43 8.18
N VAL A 815 -35.12 1.32 7.54
CA VAL A 815 -34.34 1.33 6.29
C VAL A 815 -35.10 2.04 5.17
N ASP A 816 -36.42 1.87 5.07
CA ASP A 816 -37.27 2.61 4.13
C ASP A 816 -37.36 4.12 4.45
N GLN A 817 -37.08 4.54 5.69
CA GLN A 817 -36.89 5.96 6.05
C GLN A 817 -35.45 6.46 5.79
N GLY A 818 -34.57 5.58 5.31
CA GLY A 818 -33.18 5.86 4.93
C GLY A 818 -32.13 5.54 6.00
N VAL A 819 -32.50 4.90 7.12
CA VAL A 819 -31.55 4.50 8.19
C VAL A 819 -30.71 3.32 7.71
N GLN A 820 -29.39 3.46 7.70
CA GLN A 820 -28.47 2.42 7.20
C GLN A 820 -27.60 1.78 8.29
N THR A 821 -27.73 2.20 9.55
CA THR A 821 -26.97 1.64 10.67
C THR A 821 -27.85 1.49 11.91
N PHE A 822 -27.71 0.36 12.59
CA PHE A 822 -28.41 0.06 13.83
C PHE A 822 -27.41 -0.28 14.95
N ARG A 823 -27.47 0.45 16.07
CA ARG A 823 -26.82 0.07 17.33
C ARG A 823 -27.79 -0.86 18.06
N VAL A 824 -27.44 -2.14 18.15
CA VAL A 824 -28.32 -3.14 18.74
C VAL A 824 -28.00 -3.28 20.23
N ASP A 825 -28.99 -3.05 21.07
CA ASP A 825 -28.88 -3.12 22.53
C ASP A 825 -28.81 -4.57 23.04
N ASN A 826 -27.82 -4.85 23.89
CA ASN A 826 -27.65 -6.10 24.60
C ASN A 826 -27.95 -7.38 23.77
N PRO A 827 -27.47 -7.54 22.51
CA PRO A 827 -27.85 -8.66 21.64
C PRO A 827 -27.43 -10.03 22.19
N HIS A 828 -26.47 -10.05 23.11
CA HIS A 828 -26.05 -11.25 23.85
C HIS A 828 -27.14 -11.84 24.77
N THR A 829 -28.22 -11.10 25.03
CA THR A 829 -29.41 -11.57 25.76
C THR A 829 -30.47 -12.19 24.84
N LYS A 830 -30.31 -12.08 23.51
CA LYS A 830 -31.23 -12.58 22.48
C LYS A 830 -30.58 -13.75 21.68
N PRO A 831 -31.35 -14.63 21.01
CA PRO A 831 -30.78 -15.85 20.43
C PRO A 831 -29.83 -15.63 19.25
N LEU A 832 -28.70 -16.35 19.24
CA LEU A 832 -27.74 -16.33 18.15
C LEU A 832 -28.31 -16.73 16.76
N PRO A 833 -29.21 -17.73 16.62
CA PRO A 833 -29.79 -18.06 15.32
C PRO A 833 -30.72 -16.97 14.78
N PHE A 834 -31.41 -16.24 15.67
CA PHE A 834 -32.24 -15.10 15.30
C PHE A 834 -31.38 -13.99 14.68
N TRP A 835 -30.28 -13.59 15.34
CA TRP A 835 -29.36 -12.61 14.78
C TRP A 835 -28.74 -13.05 13.46
N GLN A 836 -28.35 -14.32 13.35
CA GLN A 836 -27.80 -14.87 12.11
C GLN A 836 -28.80 -14.80 10.95
N TRP A 837 -30.09 -15.00 11.22
CA TRP A 837 -31.16 -14.93 10.24
C TRP A 837 -31.55 -13.48 9.89
N LEU A 838 -31.81 -12.63 10.89
CA LEU A 838 -32.26 -11.25 10.67
C LEU A 838 -31.21 -10.44 9.90
N ILE A 839 -29.94 -10.50 10.32
CA ILE A 839 -28.86 -9.77 9.64
C ILE A 839 -28.66 -10.31 8.22
N ALA A 840 -28.76 -11.64 8.03
CA ALA A 840 -28.66 -12.25 6.70
C ALA A 840 -29.76 -11.81 5.73
N GLU A 841 -30.99 -11.65 6.23
CA GLU A 841 -32.13 -11.26 5.42
C GLU A 841 -32.10 -9.76 5.11
N VAL A 842 -31.88 -8.91 6.12
CA VAL A 842 -31.79 -7.46 5.93
C VAL A 842 -30.62 -7.11 4.99
N GLN A 843 -29.42 -7.64 5.21
CA GLN A 843 -28.27 -7.40 4.29
C GLN A 843 -28.43 -8.11 2.93
N GLY A 844 -29.33 -9.08 2.81
CA GLY A 844 -29.68 -9.71 1.53
C GLY A 844 -30.53 -8.79 0.63
N MET A 845 -31.35 -7.93 1.22
CA MET A 845 -32.18 -6.95 0.51
C MET A 845 -31.50 -5.57 0.45
N HIS A 846 -30.80 -5.18 1.52
CA HIS A 846 -30.14 -3.88 1.69
C HIS A 846 -28.67 -4.10 2.11
N PRO A 847 -27.75 -4.43 1.17
CA PRO A 847 -26.36 -4.81 1.49
C PRO A 847 -25.50 -3.70 2.09
N HIS A 848 -26.03 -2.48 2.20
CA HIS A 848 -25.38 -1.34 2.84
C HIS A 848 -25.62 -1.30 4.37
N THR A 849 -26.61 -2.04 4.89
CA THR A 849 -27.01 -1.95 6.30
C THR A 849 -25.96 -2.53 7.25
N LEU A 850 -25.59 -1.74 8.26
CA LEU A 850 -24.61 -2.12 9.29
C LEU A 850 -25.28 -2.37 10.64
N PHE A 851 -24.74 -3.34 11.39
CA PHE A 851 -25.18 -3.65 12.75
C PHE A 851 -24.02 -3.58 13.74
N LEU A 852 -24.15 -2.72 14.75
CA LEU A 852 -23.22 -2.59 15.88
C LEU A 852 -23.75 -3.37 17.09
N SER A 853 -22.99 -4.36 17.55
CA SER A 853 -23.34 -5.19 18.72
C SER A 853 -22.90 -4.54 20.03
N GLU A 854 -23.82 -4.05 20.86
CA GLU A 854 -23.53 -3.65 22.25
C GLU A 854 -23.48 -4.85 23.19
N ALA A 855 -22.35 -5.57 23.20
CA ALA A 855 -22.21 -6.81 23.93
C ALA A 855 -21.10 -6.77 24.99
N PHE A 856 -21.34 -6.08 26.10
CA PHE A 856 -20.46 -6.13 27.28
C PHE A 856 -20.64 -7.44 28.06
N THR A 857 -20.23 -8.55 27.44
CA THR A 857 -20.35 -9.93 27.96
C THR A 857 -19.02 -10.67 27.78
N ARG A 858 -18.94 -11.98 28.08
CA ARG A 858 -17.70 -12.78 27.96
C ARG A 858 -17.14 -12.81 26.51
N PRO A 859 -15.81 -12.88 26.28
CA PRO A 859 -15.22 -12.64 24.95
C PRO A 859 -15.74 -13.61 23.88
N LYS A 860 -15.88 -14.90 24.23
CA LYS A 860 -16.39 -15.94 23.33
C LYS A 860 -17.80 -15.64 22.79
N MET A 861 -18.65 -14.94 23.55
CA MET A 861 -19.99 -14.53 23.09
C MET A 861 -19.90 -13.31 22.17
N MET A 862 -19.06 -12.32 22.48
CA MET A 862 -18.81 -11.16 21.60
C MET A 862 -18.28 -11.61 20.23
N TYR A 863 -17.30 -12.52 20.22
CA TYR A 863 -16.76 -13.10 19.00
C TYR A 863 -17.78 -13.97 18.26
N ARG A 864 -18.68 -14.63 18.99
CA ARG A 864 -19.77 -15.39 18.36
C ARG A 864 -20.79 -14.49 17.68
N LEU A 865 -21.16 -13.36 18.28
CA LEU A 865 -22.04 -12.35 17.69
C LEU A 865 -21.44 -11.77 16.39
N ALA A 866 -20.16 -11.38 16.43
CA ALA A 866 -19.46 -10.94 15.22
C ALA A 866 -19.45 -12.03 14.12
N LYS A 867 -19.20 -13.30 14.46
CA LYS A 867 -19.22 -14.42 13.49
C LYS A 867 -20.58 -14.68 12.85
N VAL A 868 -21.70 -14.40 13.53
CA VAL A 868 -23.04 -14.66 12.97
C VAL A 868 -23.58 -13.55 12.07
N GLY A 869 -23.04 -12.33 12.14
CA GLY A 869 -23.39 -11.27 11.18
C GLY A 869 -22.96 -9.86 11.56
N PHE A 870 -22.89 -9.52 12.85
CA PHE A 870 -22.70 -8.13 13.31
C PHE A 870 -21.47 -7.45 12.68
N SER A 871 -21.69 -6.34 11.96
CA SER A 871 -20.68 -5.58 11.24
C SER A 871 -19.60 -5.03 12.17
N GLN A 872 -20.01 -4.58 13.36
CA GLN A 872 -19.19 -3.91 14.37
C GLN A 872 -19.53 -4.42 15.77
N SER A 873 -18.63 -4.24 16.73
CA SER A 873 -18.82 -4.69 18.12
C SER A 873 -18.30 -3.67 19.13
N TYR A 874 -19.07 -3.36 20.18
CA TYR A 874 -18.50 -2.75 21.40
C TYR A 874 -17.46 -3.68 22.04
N THR A 875 -16.66 -3.12 22.96
CA THR A 875 -15.38 -3.69 23.41
C THR A 875 -15.15 -3.43 24.90
N TYR A 876 -14.11 -4.05 25.48
CA TYR A 876 -13.71 -3.74 26.86
C TYR A 876 -12.83 -2.50 26.99
N PHE A 877 -12.73 -1.66 25.95
CA PHE A 877 -11.80 -0.55 25.90
C PHE A 877 -11.85 0.34 27.16
N THR A 878 -13.06 0.68 27.62
CA THR A 878 -13.32 1.49 28.82
C THR A 878 -12.71 0.93 30.11
N TRP A 879 -12.55 -0.39 30.22
CA TRP A 879 -11.93 -1.09 31.37
C TRP A 879 -10.52 -1.64 31.06
N ARG A 880 -9.77 -0.95 30.20
CA ARG A 880 -8.34 -1.19 29.97
C ARG A 880 -7.59 0.10 30.25
N HIS A 881 -6.73 0.08 31.26
CA HIS A 881 -6.04 1.27 31.76
C HIS A 881 -4.53 1.07 31.80
N GLY A 882 -4.06 -0.10 32.24
CA GLY A 882 -2.65 -0.41 32.31
C GLY A 882 -2.00 -0.63 30.95
N LYS A 883 -0.71 -0.27 30.82
CA LYS A 883 0.11 -0.46 29.62
C LYS A 883 0.01 -1.88 29.06
N GLN A 884 0.20 -2.89 29.91
CA GLN A 884 0.12 -4.30 29.50
C GLN A 884 -1.31 -4.71 29.10
N GLU A 885 -2.33 -4.27 29.84
CA GLU A 885 -3.74 -4.59 29.54
C GLU A 885 -4.15 -4.08 28.14
N LEU A 886 -3.66 -2.89 27.77
CA LEU A 886 -3.86 -2.29 26.45
C LEU A 886 -3.07 -3.04 25.38
N ILE A 887 -1.80 -3.38 25.61
CA ILE A 887 -0.96 -4.15 24.68
C ILE A 887 -1.60 -5.51 24.37
N ASP A 888 -1.98 -6.27 25.41
CA ASP A 888 -2.56 -7.61 25.25
C ASP A 888 -3.87 -7.55 24.47
N TYR A 889 -4.78 -6.65 24.85
CA TYR A 889 -6.10 -6.54 24.23
C TYR A 889 -6.04 -6.04 22.78
N LEU A 890 -5.20 -5.06 22.49
CA LEU A 890 -5.02 -4.55 21.12
C LEU A 890 -4.30 -5.55 20.20
N THR A 891 -3.40 -6.37 20.77
CA THR A 891 -2.74 -7.48 20.04
C THR A 891 -3.72 -8.60 19.72
N GLU A 892 -4.59 -9.00 20.65
CA GLU A 892 -5.68 -9.96 20.41
C GLU A 892 -6.58 -9.50 19.25
N LEU A 893 -7.02 -8.24 19.28
CA LEU A 893 -7.87 -7.66 18.24
C LEU A 893 -7.19 -7.52 16.88
N ASN A 894 -5.85 -7.42 16.83
CA ASN A 894 -5.08 -7.26 15.59
C ASN A 894 -4.67 -8.58 14.92
N THR A 895 -4.87 -9.73 15.59
CA THR A 895 -4.31 -11.00 15.14
C THR A 895 -5.40 -11.95 14.64
N ALA A 896 -5.10 -12.72 13.59
CA ALA A 896 -5.99 -13.78 13.13
C ALA A 896 -6.13 -14.89 14.22
N PRO A 897 -7.32 -15.46 14.44
CA PRO A 897 -8.53 -15.32 13.62
C PRO A 897 -9.42 -14.12 13.96
N VAL A 898 -9.20 -13.41 15.08
CA VAL A 898 -10.10 -12.33 15.56
C VAL A 898 -10.20 -11.20 14.53
N ALA A 899 -9.04 -10.76 14.01
CA ALA A 899 -8.91 -9.75 12.97
C ALA A 899 -9.71 -10.03 11.68
N ASP A 900 -10.06 -11.29 11.38
CA ASP A 900 -10.75 -11.67 10.15
C ASP A 900 -12.28 -11.51 10.21
N PHE A 901 -12.87 -11.37 11.40
CA PHE A 901 -14.33 -11.29 11.57
C PHE A 901 -14.82 -10.25 12.59
N PHE A 902 -13.97 -9.77 13.49
CA PHE A 902 -14.33 -8.83 14.56
C PHE A 902 -13.85 -7.42 14.22
N ARG A 903 -14.72 -6.41 14.34
CA ARG A 903 -14.36 -5.00 14.16
C ARG A 903 -14.65 -4.24 15.47
N PRO A 904 -13.61 -3.88 16.26
CA PRO A 904 -13.77 -3.27 17.57
C PRO A 904 -14.18 -1.79 17.46
N HIS A 905 -15.28 -1.43 18.11
CA HIS A 905 -15.74 -0.05 18.27
C HIS A 905 -15.33 0.48 19.65
N PHE A 906 -14.53 1.55 19.67
CA PHE A 906 -13.99 2.15 20.88
C PHE A 906 -14.78 3.40 21.26
N PHE A 907 -15.92 3.20 21.92
CA PHE A 907 -16.59 4.29 22.65
C PHE A 907 -15.76 4.66 23.89
N VAL A 908 -15.48 5.95 24.07
CA VAL A 908 -14.70 6.47 25.22
C VAL A 908 -15.52 6.57 26.51
N ASN A 909 -16.83 6.77 26.36
CA ASN A 909 -17.88 6.76 27.37
C ASN A 909 -19.20 6.31 26.70
N THR A 910 -20.22 5.97 27.49
CA THR A 910 -21.61 5.79 27.04
C THR A 910 -22.56 6.32 28.13
N PRO A 911 -23.87 6.48 27.90
CA PRO A 911 -24.82 6.90 28.95
C PRO A 911 -24.87 5.97 30.17
N ASP A 912 -24.38 4.73 30.01
CA ASP A 912 -24.28 3.69 31.04
C ASP A 912 -22.87 3.51 31.62
N ILE A 913 -21.85 4.14 31.02
CA ILE A 913 -20.44 3.97 31.37
C ILE A 913 -19.75 5.35 31.37
N ASN A 914 -19.69 5.95 32.54
CA ASN A 914 -18.72 6.95 32.97
C ASN A 914 -17.53 6.20 33.62
N PRO A 915 -16.47 5.85 32.86
CA PRO A 915 -15.42 4.95 33.33
C PRO A 915 -14.70 5.53 34.54
N TYR A 916 -14.38 4.69 35.54
CA TYR A 916 -13.71 5.15 36.78
C TYR A 916 -12.47 6.01 36.55
N PHE A 917 -11.69 5.74 35.49
CA PHE A 917 -10.53 6.54 35.12
C PHE A 917 -10.87 8.01 34.85
N LEU A 918 -12.00 8.31 34.20
CA LEU A 918 -12.41 9.70 33.89
C LEU A 918 -12.88 10.45 35.14
N GLN A 919 -13.49 9.75 36.10
CA GLN A 919 -14.11 10.34 37.29
C GLN A 919 -13.15 11.15 38.16
N SER A 920 -11.85 10.80 38.16
CA SER A 920 -10.80 11.48 38.94
C SER A 920 -9.70 12.13 38.10
N SER A 921 -9.61 11.85 36.79
CA SER A 921 -8.49 12.32 35.96
C SER A 921 -8.52 13.81 35.62
N GLY A 922 -9.69 14.44 35.67
CA GLY A 922 -9.91 15.75 35.03
C GLY A 922 -9.67 15.72 33.51
N ARG A 923 -9.58 16.91 32.91
CA ARG A 923 -9.36 17.14 31.46
C ARG A 923 -8.27 16.25 30.82
N PRO A 924 -7.08 16.04 31.44
CA PRO A 924 -6.01 15.23 30.84
C PRO A 924 -6.45 13.78 30.55
N GLY A 925 -7.28 13.17 31.41
CA GLY A 925 -7.75 11.82 31.15
C GLY A 925 -8.72 11.72 29.97
N PHE A 926 -9.56 12.72 29.74
CA PHE A 926 -10.42 12.77 28.55
C PHE A 926 -9.57 12.85 27.27
N LEU A 927 -8.51 13.67 27.27
CA LEU A 927 -7.54 13.73 26.18
C LEU A 927 -6.84 12.38 25.95
N ILE A 928 -6.38 11.70 27.01
CA ILE A 928 -5.77 10.36 26.94
C ILE A 928 -6.74 9.35 26.33
N ARG A 929 -8.00 9.30 26.80
CA ARG A 929 -9.00 8.35 26.29
C ARG A 929 -9.40 8.64 24.84
N ALA A 930 -9.54 9.92 24.47
CA ALA A 930 -9.80 10.33 23.10
C ALA A 930 -8.65 9.89 22.17
N ALA A 931 -7.40 10.20 22.50
CA ALA A 931 -6.24 9.83 21.69
C ALA A 931 -6.09 8.31 21.56
N LEU A 932 -6.24 7.55 22.66
CA LEU A 932 -6.23 6.08 22.63
C LEU A 932 -7.28 5.55 21.66
N ALA A 933 -8.55 5.93 21.80
CA ALA A 933 -9.63 5.43 20.95
C ALA A 933 -9.43 5.84 19.47
N ALA A 934 -9.14 7.11 19.24
CA ALA A 934 -8.97 7.72 17.92
C ALA A 934 -7.81 7.12 17.11
N THR A 935 -6.74 6.64 17.78
CA THR A 935 -5.54 6.10 17.12
C THR A 935 -5.47 4.57 17.06
N THR A 936 -6.15 3.85 17.97
CA THR A 936 -6.03 2.39 18.04
C THR A 936 -7.16 1.64 17.32
N SER A 937 -8.32 2.26 17.04
CA SER A 937 -9.36 1.69 16.18
C SER A 937 -9.82 2.64 15.07
N GLY A 938 -10.16 2.06 13.91
CA GLY A 938 -10.88 2.77 12.85
C GLY A 938 -12.30 3.17 13.26
N LEU A 939 -12.89 2.50 14.25
CA LEU A 939 -14.20 2.80 14.81
C LEU A 939 -14.04 3.33 16.23
N TRP A 940 -14.40 4.60 16.45
CA TRP A 940 -14.47 5.19 17.78
C TRP A 940 -15.72 6.04 17.92
N GLY A 941 -16.12 6.32 19.15
CA GLY A 941 -17.21 7.24 19.40
C GLY A 941 -17.20 7.81 20.80
N MET A 942 -18.09 8.76 21.05
CA MET A 942 -18.34 9.33 22.37
C MET A 942 -19.82 9.63 22.55
N TYR A 943 -20.23 9.66 23.81
CA TYR A 943 -21.52 10.18 24.24
C TYR A 943 -21.36 11.64 24.70
N ASN A 944 -22.29 12.46 24.23
CA ASN A 944 -22.48 13.88 24.54
C ASN A 944 -22.13 14.26 25.99
N GLY A 945 -21.32 15.30 26.15
CA GLY A 945 -20.76 15.75 27.42
C GLY A 945 -19.31 15.30 27.63
N PHE A 946 -18.82 14.30 26.88
CA PHE A 946 -17.42 13.90 26.90
C PHE A 946 -16.49 15.04 26.47
N GLU A 947 -16.87 15.80 25.44
CA GLU A 947 -16.13 16.96 24.95
C GLU A 947 -16.05 18.09 25.99
N LEU A 948 -17.00 18.14 26.93
CA LEU A 948 -17.00 19.08 28.04
C LEU A 948 -16.24 18.56 29.27
N CYS A 949 -15.68 17.35 29.20
CA CYS A 949 -15.06 16.62 30.30
C CYS A 949 -16.03 16.31 31.48
N GLU A 950 -17.29 15.96 31.17
CA GLU A 950 -18.25 15.51 32.18
C GLU A 950 -17.83 14.17 32.80
N ALA A 951 -17.56 14.20 34.10
CA ALA A 951 -17.05 13.05 34.85
C ALA A 951 -17.84 12.74 36.14
N ARG A 952 -18.87 13.55 36.47
CA ARG A 952 -19.58 13.44 37.75
C ARG A 952 -20.41 12.14 37.81
N ALA A 953 -20.01 11.23 38.68
CA ALA A 953 -20.61 9.92 38.85
C ALA A 953 -21.51 9.82 40.09
N ILE A 954 -22.43 8.86 40.08
CA ILE A 954 -23.03 8.35 41.33
C ILE A 954 -21.90 7.65 42.12
N PRO A 955 -21.65 8.01 43.40
CA PRO A 955 -20.50 7.52 44.15
C PRO A 955 -20.37 5.98 44.13
N GLY A 956 -19.18 5.50 43.73
CA GLY A 956 -18.87 4.06 43.65
C GLY A 956 -19.52 3.33 42.47
N LYS A 957 -20.07 4.03 41.47
CA LYS A 957 -20.63 3.46 40.25
C LYS A 957 -20.00 4.07 39.00
N GLU A 958 -20.19 3.42 37.85
CA GLU A 958 -19.89 3.96 36.52
C GLU A 958 -21.11 4.69 35.89
N GLU A 959 -22.17 4.97 36.66
CA GLU A 959 -23.31 5.75 36.17
C GLU A 959 -23.09 7.25 36.39
N TYR A 960 -23.41 8.07 35.39
CA TYR A 960 -23.44 9.53 35.50
C TYR A 960 -24.45 9.99 36.57
N GLN A 961 -24.05 10.94 37.41
CA GLN A 961 -24.98 11.65 38.29
C GLN A 961 -25.82 12.62 37.46
N ASP A 962 -27.13 12.60 37.68
CA ASP A 962 -28.13 13.35 36.91
C ASP A 962 -28.08 12.95 35.41
N SER A 963 -28.08 11.63 35.18
CA SER A 963 -27.94 11.01 33.84
C SER A 963 -29.06 11.41 32.86
N GLU A 964 -28.66 11.83 31.65
CA GLU A 964 -29.53 12.19 30.51
C GLU A 964 -30.53 11.08 30.11
N LYS A 965 -30.28 9.83 30.55
CA LYS A 965 -31.26 8.74 30.42
C LYS A 965 -32.57 8.99 31.16
N TYR A 966 -32.58 9.79 32.22
CA TYR A 966 -33.74 10.01 33.08
C TYR A 966 -34.15 11.49 33.24
N GLU A 967 -33.41 12.42 32.64
CA GLU A 967 -33.72 13.85 32.63
C GLU A 967 -33.35 14.50 31.29
N ILE A 968 -34.01 15.60 30.95
CA ILE A 968 -33.57 16.51 29.88
C ILE A 968 -32.36 17.28 30.39
N ARG A 969 -31.30 17.33 29.59
CA ARG A 969 -30.09 18.12 29.89
C ARG A 969 -30.00 19.32 28.97
N SER A 970 -29.19 20.28 29.36
CA SER A 970 -28.80 21.41 28.52
C SER A 970 -27.35 21.73 28.82
N TRP A 971 -26.60 22.11 27.78
CA TRP A 971 -25.15 22.10 27.81
C TRP A 971 -24.59 23.46 27.39
N ASP A 972 -23.64 23.99 28.16
CA ASP A 972 -22.80 25.11 27.74
C ASP A 972 -21.65 24.55 26.89
N TRP A 973 -21.81 24.63 25.57
CA TRP A 973 -20.86 24.06 24.60
C TRP A 973 -19.52 24.79 24.57
N ASP A 974 -19.52 26.09 24.91
CA ASP A 974 -18.33 26.94 24.92
C ASP A 974 -17.65 26.97 26.30
N ARG A 975 -18.09 26.12 27.25
CA ARG A 975 -17.56 26.03 28.60
C ARG A 975 -16.03 25.95 28.60
N PRO A 976 -15.32 26.86 29.31
CA PRO A 976 -13.87 26.84 29.39
C PRO A 976 -13.32 25.50 29.88
N GLY A 977 -12.27 25.01 29.22
CA GLY A 977 -11.64 23.72 29.52
C GLY A 977 -12.20 22.52 28.76
N ASN A 978 -13.19 22.70 27.88
CA ASN A 978 -13.61 21.68 26.92
C ASN A 978 -12.45 21.20 26.01
N ILE A 979 -12.67 20.10 25.28
CA ILE A 979 -11.70 19.46 24.39
C ILE A 979 -12.20 19.35 22.92
N VAL A 980 -13.13 20.22 22.53
CA VAL A 980 -13.76 20.22 21.18
C VAL A 980 -12.71 20.40 20.07
N ALA A 981 -11.71 21.25 20.31
CA ALA A 981 -10.63 21.49 19.34
C ALA A 981 -9.73 20.26 19.16
N GLU A 982 -9.41 19.56 20.24
CA GLU A 982 -8.62 18.33 20.23
C GLU A 982 -9.37 17.17 19.56
N ILE A 983 -10.68 17.03 19.81
CA ILE A 983 -11.55 16.05 19.14
C ILE A 983 -11.60 16.31 17.63
N ARG A 984 -11.86 17.56 17.23
CA ARG A 984 -11.80 18.01 15.83
C ARG A 984 -10.47 17.63 15.19
N ARG A 985 -9.36 17.94 15.85
CA ARG A 985 -8.02 17.65 15.31
C ARG A 985 -7.77 16.14 15.20
N LEU A 986 -8.13 15.34 16.21
CA LEU A 986 -8.01 13.88 16.16
C LEU A 986 -8.83 13.26 15.00
N ASN A 987 -10.06 13.74 14.76
CA ASN A 987 -10.88 13.28 13.63
C ASN A 987 -10.31 13.70 12.27
N GLN A 988 -9.77 14.92 12.14
CA GLN A 988 -9.04 15.34 10.94
C GLN A 988 -7.82 14.44 10.70
N ILE A 989 -7.01 14.19 11.73
CA ILE A 989 -5.84 13.29 11.66
C ILE A 989 -6.25 11.90 11.18
N ARG A 990 -7.33 11.31 11.72
CA ARG A 990 -7.87 10.01 11.30
C ARG A 990 -8.28 9.98 9.83
N ARG A 991 -9.03 11.00 9.37
CA ARG A 991 -9.47 11.12 7.97
C ARG A 991 -8.28 11.25 7.01
N MET A 992 -7.21 11.95 7.40
CA MET A 992 -5.99 12.14 6.60
C MET A 992 -4.98 10.98 6.63
N ASN A 993 -5.16 9.97 7.48
CA ASN A 993 -4.18 8.90 7.69
C ASN A 993 -4.83 7.50 7.59
N PRO A 994 -4.76 6.84 6.42
CA PRO A 994 -5.34 5.52 6.20
C PRO A 994 -4.95 4.44 7.23
N ALA A 995 -3.78 4.53 7.85
CA ALA A 995 -3.35 3.62 8.91
C ALA A 995 -4.22 3.69 10.18
N LEU A 996 -4.89 4.83 10.41
CA LEU A 996 -5.83 5.04 11.52
C LEU A 996 -7.28 4.68 11.14
N GLN A 997 -7.53 4.26 9.89
CA GLN A 997 -8.86 3.92 9.36
C GLN A 997 -9.21 2.42 9.49
N SER A 998 -8.47 1.73 10.35
CA SER A 998 -8.73 0.36 10.75
C SER A 998 -8.17 0.15 12.16
N HIS A 999 -8.65 -0.86 12.87
CA HIS A 999 -8.01 -1.34 14.09
C HIS A 999 -6.72 -2.12 13.81
N LEU A 1000 -6.61 -2.70 12.61
CA LEU A 1000 -5.48 -3.50 12.14
C LEU A 1000 -4.20 -2.67 11.96
N GLY A 1001 -3.06 -3.34 11.86
CA GLY A 1001 -1.76 -2.73 11.57
C GLY A 1001 -1.09 -2.04 12.76
N ILE A 1002 -1.49 -2.37 14.00
CA ILE A 1002 -0.79 -1.90 15.21
C ILE A 1002 0.47 -2.71 15.50
N ARG A 1003 1.53 -2.05 16.00
CA ARG A 1003 2.73 -2.70 16.58
C ARG A 1003 3.23 -1.88 17.77
N PHE A 1004 3.48 -2.54 18.90
CA PHE A 1004 4.01 -1.89 20.11
C PHE A 1004 5.54 -1.87 20.13
N HIS A 1005 6.12 -0.81 20.69
CA HIS A 1005 7.57 -0.55 20.68
C HIS A 1005 8.09 -0.22 22.08
N GLY A 1006 9.42 -0.21 22.24
CA GLY A 1006 10.07 0.03 23.52
C GLY A 1006 9.92 1.48 24.02
N VAL A 1007 9.66 1.64 25.32
CA VAL A 1007 9.81 2.91 26.06
C VAL A 1007 10.16 2.61 27.51
N ASP A 1008 11.15 3.30 28.06
CA ASP A 1008 11.71 3.11 29.41
C ASP A 1008 10.84 3.65 30.57
N ASN A 1009 9.59 4.00 30.28
CA ASN A 1009 8.60 4.45 31.26
C ASN A 1009 7.29 3.64 31.10
N ASP A 1010 6.80 3.05 32.19
CA ASP A 1010 5.58 2.24 32.21
C ASP A 1010 4.27 3.03 32.24
N GLN A 1011 4.35 4.35 32.46
CA GLN A 1011 3.24 5.28 32.26
C GLN A 1011 3.15 5.80 30.82
N ILE A 1012 4.01 5.35 29.90
CA ILE A 1012 3.93 5.71 28.47
C ILE A 1012 3.65 4.45 27.64
N LEU A 1013 2.60 4.50 26.83
CA LEU A 1013 2.32 3.51 25.79
C LEU A 1013 2.85 4.04 24.45
N PHE A 1014 3.71 3.27 23.77
CA PHE A 1014 4.29 3.66 22.48
C PHE A 1014 4.06 2.57 21.41
N PHE A 1015 3.54 2.99 20.25
CA PHE A 1015 3.20 2.07 19.15
C PHE A 1015 3.25 2.77 17.79
N SER A 1016 3.19 1.97 16.72
CA SER A 1016 2.91 2.44 15.36
C SER A 1016 1.62 1.84 14.82
N LYS A 1017 0.99 2.58 13.91
CA LYS A 1017 -0.13 2.18 13.06
C LYS A 1017 0.33 2.29 11.61
N THR A 1018 0.19 1.22 10.84
CA THR A 1018 0.76 1.12 9.48
C THR A 1018 -0.23 0.52 8.49
N THR A 1019 -0.37 1.09 7.29
CA THR A 1019 -1.07 0.44 6.17
C THR A 1019 -0.34 -0.82 5.70
N PRO A 1020 -1.01 -1.81 5.08
CA PRO A 1020 -0.35 -2.99 4.52
C PRO A 1020 0.78 -2.64 3.52
N GLU A 1021 0.58 -1.57 2.74
CA GLU A 1021 1.50 -1.02 1.74
C GLU A 1021 2.66 -0.23 2.37
N ARG A 1022 2.58 0.07 3.68
CA ARG A 1022 3.48 0.96 4.45
C ARG A 1022 3.60 2.38 3.90
N ASP A 1023 2.63 2.84 3.10
CA ASP A 1023 2.57 4.19 2.55
C ASP A 1023 2.06 5.25 3.56
N ASN A 1024 1.45 4.81 4.66
CA ASN A 1024 1.10 5.65 5.80
C ASN A 1024 1.52 4.95 7.10
N VAL A 1025 2.42 5.59 7.86
CA VAL A 1025 2.90 5.11 9.16
C VAL A 1025 2.73 6.24 10.18
N VAL A 1026 1.96 5.98 11.24
CA VAL A 1026 1.76 6.90 12.36
C VAL A 1026 2.31 6.27 13.62
N LEU A 1027 3.33 6.89 14.21
CA LEU A 1027 3.82 6.67 15.55
C LEU A 1027 2.94 7.39 16.57
N VAL A 1028 2.67 6.77 17.70
CA VAL A 1028 1.82 7.32 18.75
C VAL A 1028 2.42 6.99 20.11
N ALA A 1029 2.71 8.03 20.91
CA ALA A 1029 3.09 7.92 22.31
C ALA A 1029 2.01 8.58 23.17
N ILE A 1030 1.49 7.88 24.18
CA ILE A 1030 0.41 8.38 25.06
C ILE A 1030 0.77 8.13 26.51
N SER A 1031 0.61 9.15 27.36
CA SER A 1031 0.67 9.04 28.82
C SER A 1031 -0.56 8.30 29.33
N LEU A 1032 -0.36 7.36 30.24
CA LEU A 1032 -1.44 6.66 30.95
C LEU A 1032 -1.71 7.31 32.32
N ASP A 1033 -0.82 8.20 32.77
CA ASP A 1033 -0.98 9.03 33.95
C ASP A 1033 -1.61 10.39 33.58
N PRO A 1034 -2.81 10.74 34.10
CA PRO A 1034 -3.43 12.05 33.90
C PRO A 1034 -2.99 13.11 34.92
N HIS A 1035 -2.28 12.72 35.99
CA HIS A 1035 -1.94 13.58 37.12
C HIS A 1035 -0.52 14.15 37.07
N GLY A 1036 0.42 13.39 36.51
CA GLY A 1036 1.83 13.75 36.40
C GLY A 1036 2.27 14.07 34.98
N ARG A 1037 3.35 14.84 34.89
CA ARG A 1037 4.19 14.93 33.68
C ARG A 1037 4.99 13.64 33.55
N GLN A 1038 4.97 13.02 32.38
CA GLN A 1038 5.67 11.77 32.10
C GLN A 1038 6.76 11.99 31.06
N ALA A 1039 7.98 11.52 31.36
CA ALA A 1039 9.10 11.56 30.42
C ALA A 1039 9.68 10.16 30.24
N GLY A 1040 10.19 9.85 29.05
CA GLY A 1040 10.80 8.56 28.74
C GLY A 1040 11.52 8.56 27.41
N THR A 1041 12.39 7.56 27.20
CA THR A 1041 13.14 7.31 25.98
C THR A 1041 12.38 6.30 25.12
N LEU A 1042 11.85 6.76 23.98
CA LEU A 1042 11.22 5.91 22.96
C LEU A 1042 12.31 5.18 22.16
N GLU A 1043 12.10 3.90 21.82
CA GLU A 1043 12.87 3.18 20.81
C GLU A 1043 12.09 3.12 19.49
N LEU A 1044 12.50 3.92 18.50
CA LEU A 1044 11.91 3.91 17.16
C LEU A 1044 12.17 2.58 16.46
N PRO A 1045 11.15 1.98 15.82
CA PRO A 1045 11.25 0.68 15.16
C PRO A 1045 11.93 0.76 13.78
N LEU A 1046 13.11 1.36 13.69
CA LEU A 1046 13.82 1.62 12.43
C LEU A 1046 13.97 0.35 11.57
N TRP A 1047 14.25 -0.79 12.20
CA TRP A 1047 14.34 -2.09 11.55
C TRP A 1047 13.04 -2.56 10.86
N GLN A 1048 11.86 -2.07 11.26
CA GLN A 1048 10.57 -2.39 10.62
C GLN A 1048 10.33 -1.58 9.34
N TRP A 1049 11.09 -0.51 9.16
CA TRP A 1049 11.14 0.31 7.96
C TRP A 1049 12.41 0.04 7.13
N ASP A 1050 13.11 -1.06 7.47
CA ASP A 1050 14.35 -1.50 6.83
C ASP A 1050 15.50 -0.45 6.95
N LEU A 1051 15.46 0.36 8.02
CA LEU A 1051 16.43 1.41 8.36
C LEU A 1051 17.37 0.97 9.52
N PRO A 1052 18.65 1.44 9.53
CA PRO A 1052 19.60 1.14 10.61
C PRO A 1052 19.35 1.96 11.89
N ASP A 1053 19.85 1.49 13.04
CA ASP A 1053 19.66 2.07 14.39
C ASP A 1053 20.06 3.55 14.53
N GLN A 1054 20.96 4.05 13.67
CA GLN A 1054 21.42 5.44 13.61
C GLN A 1054 20.73 6.29 12.53
N ALA A 1055 19.73 5.77 11.83
CA ALA A 1055 19.07 6.50 10.74
C ALA A 1055 18.35 7.76 11.22
N SER A 1056 18.29 8.77 10.34
CA SER A 1056 17.39 9.90 10.52
C SER A 1056 16.02 9.49 9.98
N VAL A 1057 14.94 9.70 10.74
CA VAL A 1057 13.57 9.62 10.21
C VAL A 1057 12.88 10.98 10.25
N PRO A 1058 12.20 11.38 9.17
CA PRO A 1058 11.53 12.65 9.04
C PRO A 1058 10.09 12.51 9.54
N ILE A 1059 9.72 13.37 10.46
CA ILE A 1059 8.49 13.30 11.22
C ILE A 1059 7.69 14.58 10.99
N GLN A 1060 6.41 14.42 10.69
CA GLN A 1060 5.41 15.45 10.91
C GLN A 1060 4.73 15.16 12.25
N ASP A 1061 4.73 16.14 13.15
CA ASP A 1061 3.79 16.14 14.26
C ASP A 1061 2.38 16.38 13.73
N LEU A 1062 1.54 15.35 13.80
CA LEU A 1062 0.18 15.40 13.31
C LEU A 1062 -0.74 16.28 14.16
N PHE A 1063 -0.32 16.71 15.35
CA PHE A 1063 -1.11 17.60 16.17
C PHE A 1063 -0.81 19.08 15.88
N ASP A 1064 0.48 19.44 15.84
CA ASP A 1064 0.94 20.82 15.65
C ASP A 1064 1.28 21.17 14.19
N ASP A 1065 1.27 20.20 13.27
CA ASP A 1065 1.79 20.27 11.89
C ASP A 1065 3.28 20.66 11.75
N SER A 1066 4.03 20.68 12.86
CA SER A 1066 5.48 20.88 12.85
C SER A 1066 6.21 19.70 12.19
N HIS A 1067 7.33 19.98 11.51
CA HIS A 1067 8.14 18.97 10.83
C HIS A 1067 9.59 19.00 11.37
N PHE A 1068 10.15 17.83 11.65
CA PHE A 1068 11.52 17.67 12.19
C PHE A 1068 12.10 16.30 11.88
N ASN A 1069 13.40 16.13 12.10
CA ASN A 1069 14.10 14.85 11.95
C ASN A 1069 14.46 14.25 13.31
N LEU A 1070 14.18 12.96 13.49
CA LEU A 1070 14.62 12.17 14.64
C LEU A 1070 15.86 11.37 14.24
N GLN A 1071 17.02 11.70 14.82
CA GLN A 1071 18.30 11.04 14.53
C GLN A 1071 18.56 9.85 15.45
N GLY A 1072 18.69 8.66 14.87
CA GLY A 1072 18.87 7.39 15.59
C GLY A 1072 17.57 6.85 16.17
N LYS A 1073 17.63 5.72 16.87
CA LYS A 1073 16.41 5.08 17.41
C LYS A 1073 15.95 5.55 18.78
N TYR A 1074 16.83 6.10 19.62
CA TYR A 1074 16.48 6.48 21.00
C TYR A 1074 16.16 7.96 21.14
N HIS A 1075 14.91 8.29 21.49
CA HIS A 1075 14.44 9.67 21.63
C HIS A 1075 13.76 9.93 22.96
N ARG A 1076 14.32 10.85 23.75
CA ARG A 1076 13.68 11.30 24.98
C ARG A 1076 12.52 12.24 24.65
N VAL A 1077 11.33 11.88 25.10
CA VAL A 1077 10.11 12.69 25.00
C VAL A 1077 9.59 13.06 26.37
N GLU A 1078 8.74 14.08 26.41
CA GLU A 1078 8.02 14.53 27.59
C GLU A 1078 6.55 14.80 27.21
N LEU A 1079 5.63 14.26 28.01
CA LEU A 1079 4.19 14.38 27.87
C LEU A 1079 3.65 15.14 29.09
N THR A 1080 2.83 16.16 28.86
CA THR A 1080 2.27 17.01 29.93
C THR A 1080 0.77 16.77 30.10
N GLN A 1081 0.16 17.40 31.10
CA GLN A 1081 -1.28 17.28 31.34
C GLN A 1081 -2.12 17.99 30.27
N GLU A 1082 -1.58 19.08 29.71
CA GLU A 1082 -2.16 19.85 28.61
C GLU A 1082 -2.07 19.08 27.29
N ARG A 1083 -0.98 18.31 27.10
CA ARG A 1083 -0.73 17.49 25.92
C ARG A 1083 -0.17 16.12 26.32
N PRO A 1084 -1.04 15.18 26.73
CA PRO A 1084 -0.63 13.88 27.25
C PRO A 1084 -0.29 12.86 26.15
N PHE A 1085 -0.10 13.30 24.91
CA PHE A 1085 0.17 12.44 23.76
C PHE A 1085 0.98 13.15 22.67
N LEU A 1086 1.68 12.35 21.87
CA LEU A 1086 2.35 12.72 20.62
C LEU A 1086 1.81 11.82 19.51
N LEU A 1087 1.40 12.43 18.39
CA LEU A 1087 1.02 11.73 17.17
C LEU A 1087 1.98 12.17 16.08
N TRP A 1088 2.81 11.27 15.61
CA TRP A 1088 3.90 11.55 14.68
C TRP A 1088 3.70 10.71 13.42
N ARG A 1089 3.60 11.35 12.26
CA ARG A 1089 3.62 10.64 10.97
C ARG A 1089 5.05 10.56 10.47
N LEU A 1090 5.48 9.37 10.06
CA LEU A 1090 6.60 9.29 9.12
C LEU A 1090 6.13 9.89 7.82
N VAL A 1091 6.68 11.04 7.49
CA VAL A 1091 6.72 11.51 6.12
C VAL A 1091 7.88 10.79 5.41
N ARG A 1092 8.07 11.02 4.10
CA ARG A 1092 9.36 10.69 3.49
C ARG A 1092 10.35 11.81 3.85
N HIS A 1093 11.64 11.59 3.58
CA HIS A 1093 12.62 12.67 3.74
C HIS A 1093 12.25 13.75 2.75
N ALA A 1094 11.62 14.80 3.28
CA ALA A 1094 11.02 15.92 2.55
C ALA A 1094 12.06 16.86 1.96
#